data_AF-G0EUS4-F1
#
_entry.id   AF-G0EUS4-F1
#
_cell.length_a   1.000
_cell.length_b   1.000
_cell.length_c   1.000
_cell.angle_alpha   90.00
_cell.angle_beta   90.00
_cell.angle_gamma   90.00
#
_symmetry.space_group_name_H-M   'P 1'
#
loop_
_entity.id
_entity.type
_entity.pdbx_description
1 polymer ?
#
loop_
_entity_poly.entity_id
_entity_poly.type
_entity_poly.pdbx_seq_one_letter_code
_entity_poly.pdbx_strand_id
1 'polypeptide(L)'
;MADIVLFTPKSEWDASENLNDFVAMCREQLTVFGADLCFDENVWDITDAIELKGRGNKRFRVVFSNLSTANDATVRPMAEPFLSFAKADFRYSFAMRPTKSPDRRMVALRALEEALAENGNYPDPVRMTAETFNRAAQLVKERFSMSSAYRVGGQLELLSKFLSDNHLVAVRIDWRNPLRRPTDTSRVGKEFDERRNKKLPSAAALEAIPKIFQTATEPSIVFASAIAATLCSAPDRINEILLLPANCEVREKKGDGTEAYGLRWWSAKGAEPMVKWVVPSMAEVVSEAIRRIRDLSANARKVAVWYEEHPNEAYLSEAAEHLRHQEWLSASELNLVLFGDETVPRQSGTQWCKLKKVTLIKRGRASYAKFADVEAALLELLPKGFPWLSKSVGLKYRDALCIVRENELHFDANIQVGRIAAVTIDQIHVWLGGATEKWSIFSRSDFWEPDGSAIKITSHQFRHYLNTLAQAGGMSQLDIAKWSGRRDIRQNAAYDHVSADELVLKIRNALGDDRQMFGPLAELPKRIVIHRDEFARLKVPTAHTTEFGVCIHDYTMAPCQLHADCLNCHEQVCIKGDEVRAARIRAELDTARESLAAAEQAQGDGYFGASRWVAHHRLGVERLTQLCEILDDPKVPMGAVIQLSNIQTASRIEQAAEARAGLGHEEGSSDESVTPSQAMRNLLTMMENSDA
;
A
#
# COMPACT_ATOMS: atom_id res chain seq x y z
N MET A 1 -4.96 13.10 -28.30
CA MET A 1 -5.19 13.86 -27.06
C MET A 1 -6.67 14.18 -27.03
N ALA A 2 -7.36 13.99 -25.91
CA ALA A 2 -8.78 14.34 -25.82
C ALA A 2 -8.90 15.87 -25.77
N ASP A 3 -9.88 16.43 -26.48
CA ASP A 3 -10.15 17.86 -26.45
C ASP A 3 -10.79 18.20 -25.09
N ILE A 4 -10.07 19.02 -24.32
CA ILE A 4 -10.51 19.45 -22.99
C ILE A 4 -11.36 20.70 -23.17
N VAL A 5 -12.68 20.53 -23.03
CA VAL A 5 -13.66 21.64 -23.04
C VAL A 5 -14.11 21.90 -21.60
N LEU A 6 -13.92 23.12 -21.11
CA LEU A 6 -14.38 23.53 -19.79
C LEU A 6 -15.84 23.98 -19.86
N PHE A 7 -16.68 23.43 -18.99
CA PHE A 7 -18.05 23.93 -18.83
C PHE A 7 -18.04 25.33 -18.23
N THR A 8 -18.86 26.22 -18.78
CA THR A 8 -19.08 27.57 -18.22
C THR A 8 -20.57 27.75 -18.01
N PRO A 9 -21.06 27.85 -16.77
CA PRO A 9 -22.47 28.06 -16.50
C PRO A 9 -22.91 29.44 -16.99
N LYS A 10 -24.17 29.55 -17.43
CA LYS A 10 -24.80 30.81 -17.77
C LYS A 10 -25.59 31.33 -16.58
N SER A 11 -25.25 32.53 -16.12
CA SER A 11 -25.84 33.14 -14.92
C SER A 11 -27.33 33.47 -15.07
N GLU A 12 -27.76 33.69 -16.31
CA GLU A 12 -29.12 34.01 -16.71
C GLU A 12 -30.03 32.77 -16.84
N TRP A 13 -29.43 31.57 -16.81
CA TRP A 13 -30.12 30.31 -16.94
C TRP A 13 -30.46 29.71 -15.59
N ASP A 14 -31.59 29.01 -15.51
CA ASP A 14 -31.92 28.22 -14.34
C ASP A 14 -31.04 26.96 -14.24
N ALA A 15 -31.15 26.25 -13.13
CA ALA A 15 -30.34 25.06 -12.89
C ALA A 15 -30.65 23.91 -13.87
N SER A 16 -31.89 23.82 -14.36
CA SER A 16 -32.29 22.80 -15.33
C SER A 16 -31.70 23.09 -16.71
N GLU A 17 -31.71 24.35 -17.14
CA GLU A 17 -31.09 24.81 -18.39
C GLU A 17 -29.58 24.59 -18.38
N ASN A 18 -28.89 24.98 -17.30
CA ASN A 18 -27.45 24.74 -17.13
C ASN A 18 -27.13 23.24 -17.08
N LEU A 19 -27.97 22.41 -16.43
CA LEU A 19 -27.80 20.96 -16.41
C LEU A 19 -27.94 20.34 -17.81
N ASN A 20 -28.94 20.75 -18.58
CA ASN A 20 -29.16 20.23 -19.93
C ASN A 20 -27.99 20.59 -20.86
N ASP A 21 -27.47 21.81 -20.79
CA ASP A 21 -26.32 22.26 -21.56
C ASP A 21 -25.03 21.56 -21.14
N PHE A 22 -24.84 21.34 -19.83
CA PHE A 22 -23.73 20.53 -19.33
C PHE A 22 -23.75 19.11 -19.91
N VAL A 23 -24.93 18.46 -19.90
CA VAL A 23 -25.10 17.12 -20.48
C VAL A 23 -24.86 17.13 -21.99
N ALA A 24 -25.38 18.13 -22.72
CA ALA A 24 -25.19 18.27 -24.16
C ALA A 24 -23.71 18.46 -24.52
N MET A 25 -23.00 19.38 -23.84
CA MET A 25 -21.57 19.60 -24.04
C MET A 25 -20.75 18.33 -23.76
N CYS A 26 -21.06 17.60 -22.69
CA CYS A 26 -20.37 16.35 -22.38
C CYS A 26 -20.65 15.24 -23.40
N ARG A 27 -21.87 15.21 -23.97
CA ARG A 27 -22.26 14.24 -25.00
C ARG A 27 -21.57 14.53 -26.33
N GLU A 28 -21.59 15.79 -26.76
CA GLU A 28 -21.30 16.19 -28.14
C GLU A 28 -19.87 16.71 -28.36
N GLN A 29 -19.25 17.34 -27.35
CA GLN A 29 -17.98 18.06 -27.52
C GLN A 29 -16.78 17.34 -26.90
N LEU A 30 -16.98 16.58 -25.81
CA LEU A 30 -15.89 15.81 -25.22
C LEU A 30 -15.55 14.59 -26.07
N THR A 31 -14.26 14.34 -26.27
CA THR A 31 -13.74 13.16 -27.00
C THR A 31 -13.04 12.15 -26.09
N VAL A 32 -13.08 12.36 -24.77
CA VAL A 32 -12.57 11.39 -23.80
C VAL A 32 -13.37 10.07 -23.91
N PHE A 33 -12.64 8.95 -23.82
CA PHE A 33 -13.10 7.58 -24.11
C PHE A 33 -13.37 7.25 -25.58
N GLY A 34 -13.01 8.14 -26.51
CA GLY A 34 -13.22 7.96 -27.94
C GLY A 34 -14.24 8.96 -28.48
N ALA A 35 -14.00 9.45 -29.70
CA ALA A 35 -14.94 10.32 -30.41
C ALA A 35 -16.18 9.55 -30.89
N ASP A 36 -16.06 8.23 -31.03
CA ASP A 36 -17.08 7.27 -31.43
C ASP A 36 -17.83 6.65 -30.23
N LEU A 37 -17.63 7.15 -29.01
CA LEU A 37 -18.35 6.68 -27.83
C LEU A 37 -19.86 6.83 -28.01
N CYS A 38 -20.59 5.71 -27.98
CA CYS A 38 -22.06 5.73 -27.95
C CYS A 38 -22.55 6.14 -26.54
N PHE A 39 -22.88 7.41 -26.36
CA PHE A 39 -23.29 7.97 -25.06
C PHE A 39 -24.55 7.30 -24.49
N ASP A 40 -25.48 6.89 -25.34
CA ASP A 40 -26.76 6.31 -24.91
C ASP A 40 -26.62 4.89 -24.34
N GLU A 41 -25.51 4.19 -24.62
CA GLU A 41 -25.22 2.90 -24.00
C GLU A 41 -24.99 3.04 -22.49
N ASN A 42 -25.45 2.04 -21.73
CA ASN A 42 -25.32 2.01 -20.26
C ASN A 42 -24.04 1.31 -19.79
N VAL A 43 -23.24 0.80 -20.73
CA VAL A 43 -21.95 0.16 -20.45
C VAL A 43 -20.89 0.74 -21.38
N TRP A 44 -19.89 1.41 -20.82
CA TRP A 44 -18.79 1.99 -21.58
C TRP A 44 -17.50 1.20 -21.35
N ASP A 45 -16.80 0.83 -22.43
CA ASP A 45 -15.48 0.20 -22.37
C ASP A 45 -14.39 1.29 -22.38
N ILE A 46 -13.83 1.59 -21.21
CA ILE A 46 -12.82 2.65 -21.03
C ILE A 46 -11.41 2.10 -20.85
N THR A 47 -11.18 0.85 -21.29
CA THR A 47 -9.91 0.12 -21.11
C THR A 47 -8.70 0.95 -21.56
N ASP A 48 -8.81 1.58 -22.73
CA ASP A 48 -7.71 2.32 -23.36
C ASP A 48 -7.40 3.62 -22.61
N ALA A 49 -8.36 4.19 -21.86
CA ALA A 49 -8.18 5.43 -21.12
C ALA A 49 -7.51 5.25 -19.73
N ILE A 50 -7.57 4.06 -19.12
CA ILE A 50 -7.01 3.82 -17.78
C ILE A 50 -5.55 3.31 -17.83
N GLU A 51 -5.20 2.54 -18.86
CA GLU A 51 -3.89 1.90 -19.01
C GLU A 51 -3.43 1.19 -17.71
N LEU A 52 -4.25 0.25 -17.21
CA LEU A 52 -3.89 -0.57 -16.05
C LEU A 52 -2.79 -1.56 -16.42
N LYS A 53 -1.68 -1.52 -15.69
CA LYS A 53 -0.53 -2.42 -15.88
C LYS A 53 -0.77 -3.79 -15.26
N GLY A 54 -0.21 -4.84 -15.88
CA GLY A 54 -0.20 -6.22 -15.37
C GLY A 54 -1.56 -6.93 -15.34
N ARG A 55 -2.57 -6.41 -16.05
CA ARG A 55 -3.90 -7.03 -16.14
C ARG A 55 -4.19 -7.74 -17.47
N GLY A 56 -3.18 -7.89 -18.34
CA GLY A 56 -3.33 -8.54 -19.64
C GLY A 56 -4.44 -7.89 -20.48
N ASN A 57 -5.25 -8.72 -21.16
CA ASN A 57 -6.36 -8.28 -22.02
C ASN A 57 -7.66 -7.92 -21.26
N LYS A 58 -7.60 -7.75 -19.93
CA LYS A 58 -8.80 -7.48 -19.13
C LYS A 58 -9.35 -6.10 -19.44
N ARG A 59 -10.60 -6.07 -19.90
CA ARG A 59 -11.32 -4.83 -20.19
C ARG A 59 -11.80 -4.16 -18.91
N PHE A 60 -11.74 -2.83 -18.89
CA PHE A 60 -12.36 -2.02 -17.86
C PHE A 60 -13.66 -1.43 -18.40
N ARG A 61 -14.79 -1.91 -17.87
CA ARG A 61 -16.12 -1.45 -18.25
C ARG A 61 -16.76 -0.68 -17.11
N VAL A 62 -17.35 0.46 -17.44
CA VAL A 62 -18.15 1.28 -16.52
C VAL A 62 -19.60 0.98 -16.81
N VAL A 63 -20.34 0.56 -15.77
CA VAL A 63 -21.76 0.19 -15.87
C VAL A 63 -22.58 1.23 -15.11
N PHE A 64 -23.47 1.95 -15.80
CA PHE A 64 -24.34 2.99 -15.22
C PHE A 64 -25.61 2.38 -14.63
N SER A 65 -25.42 1.52 -13.62
CA SER A 65 -26.49 0.88 -12.86
C SER A 65 -26.84 1.64 -11.60
N ASN A 66 -28.02 1.41 -11.03
CA ASN A 66 -28.38 1.85 -9.67
C ASN A 66 -27.51 1.15 -8.60
N LEU A 67 -27.60 1.62 -7.34
CA LEU A 67 -26.79 1.09 -6.24
C LEU A 67 -27.21 -0.32 -5.82
N SER A 68 -28.52 -0.59 -5.80
CA SER A 68 -29.08 -1.87 -5.36
C SER A 68 -28.63 -3.07 -6.19
N THR A 69 -28.54 -2.93 -7.51
CA THR A 69 -28.21 -4.04 -8.43
C THR A 69 -26.76 -4.03 -8.94
N ALA A 70 -25.91 -3.15 -8.41
CA ALA A 70 -24.55 -2.92 -8.91
C ALA A 70 -23.64 -4.16 -8.91
N ASN A 71 -23.94 -5.16 -8.08
CA ASN A 71 -23.18 -6.41 -7.95
C ASN A 71 -23.96 -7.64 -8.45
N ASP A 72 -25.15 -7.44 -9.02
CA ASP A 72 -26.02 -8.53 -9.47
C ASP A 72 -25.65 -8.97 -10.89
N ALA A 73 -26.04 -10.21 -11.25
CA ALA A 73 -25.84 -10.72 -12.61
C ALA A 73 -26.63 -9.90 -13.65
N THR A 74 -27.79 -9.36 -13.26
CA THR A 74 -28.62 -8.48 -14.08
C THR A 74 -28.72 -7.13 -13.40
N VAL A 75 -28.06 -6.14 -13.99
CA VAL A 75 -28.03 -4.76 -13.49
C VAL A 75 -29.24 -3.97 -13.99
N ARG A 76 -29.77 -3.07 -13.16
CA ARG A 76 -30.78 -2.08 -13.54
C ARG A 76 -30.10 -0.72 -13.77
N PRO A 77 -30.31 -0.06 -14.91
CA PRO A 77 -29.82 1.29 -15.14
C PRO A 77 -30.34 2.28 -14.08
N MET A 78 -29.60 3.36 -13.84
CA MET A 78 -30.14 4.51 -13.11
C MET A 78 -31.35 5.09 -13.87
N ALA A 79 -32.28 5.75 -13.17
CA ALA A 79 -33.41 6.40 -13.81
C ALA A 79 -33.04 7.76 -14.45
N GLU A 80 -33.75 8.15 -15.52
CA GLU A 80 -33.66 9.50 -16.07
C GLU A 80 -34.41 10.52 -15.18
N PRO A 81 -33.89 11.75 -15.02
CA PRO A 81 -32.81 12.39 -15.78
C PRO A 81 -31.41 12.16 -15.17
N PHE A 82 -31.33 11.45 -14.04
CA PHE A 82 -30.07 11.22 -13.34
C PHE A 82 -29.07 10.43 -14.16
N LEU A 83 -29.53 9.45 -14.94
CA LEU A 83 -28.68 8.62 -15.78
C LEU A 83 -27.87 9.45 -16.78
N SER A 84 -28.52 10.37 -17.51
CA SER A 84 -27.85 11.27 -18.45
C SER A 84 -26.85 12.20 -17.75
N PHE A 85 -27.22 12.74 -16.58
CA PHE A 85 -26.31 13.52 -15.75
C PHE A 85 -25.10 12.70 -15.26
N ALA A 86 -25.31 11.49 -14.75
CA ALA A 86 -24.25 10.63 -14.23
C ALA A 86 -23.23 10.27 -15.33
N LYS A 87 -23.70 10.01 -16.55
CA LYS A 87 -22.86 9.82 -17.74
C LYS A 87 -22.03 11.06 -18.06
N ALA A 88 -22.66 12.24 -18.07
CA ALA A 88 -21.99 13.51 -18.32
C ALA A 88 -20.93 13.83 -17.26
N ASP A 89 -21.28 13.75 -15.97
CA ASP A 89 -20.36 14.01 -14.85
C ASP A 89 -19.19 13.03 -14.83
N PHE A 90 -19.44 11.73 -15.05
CA PHE A 90 -18.39 10.73 -15.10
C PHE A 90 -17.40 11.01 -16.24
N ARG A 91 -17.91 11.35 -17.42
CA ARG A 91 -17.09 11.70 -18.59
C ARG A 91 -16.28 12.98 -18.34
N TYR A 92 -16.93 14.04 -17.87
CA TYR A 92 -16.32 15.33 -17.59
C TYR A 92 -15.24 15.25 -16.50
N SER A 93 -15.56 14.64 -15.36
CA SER A 93 -14.63 14.50 -14.24
C SER A 93 -13.37 13.71 -14.64
N PHE A 94 -13.51 12.69 -15.48
CA PHE A 94 -12.38 11.94 -16.01
C PHE A 94 -11.55 12.76 -17.01
N ALA A 95 -12.19 13.55 -17.90
CA ALA A 95 -11.49 14.44 -18.82
C ALA A 95 -10.63 15.46 -18.07
N MET A 96 -11.19 16.07 -17.02
CA MET A 96 -10.50 17.09 -16.22
C MET A 96 -9.42 16.50 -15.32
N ARG A 97 -9.67 15.32 -14.76
CA ARG A 97 -8.73 14.66 -13.85
C ARG A 97 -8.74 13.14 -14.05
N PRO A 98 -7.95 12.64 -15.03
CA PRO A 98 -7.83 11.21 -15.26
C PRO A 98 -7.40 10.45 -14.01
N THR A 99 -8.04 9.31 -13.74
CA THR A 99 -7.80 8.51 -12.54
C THR A 99 -7.73 7.02 -12.87
N LYS A 100 -6.94 6.27 -12.09
CA LYS A 100 -6.86 4.80 -12.18
C LYS A 100 -7.91 4.08 -11.34
N SER A 101 -8.75 4.82 -10.61
CA SER A 101 -9.83 4.28 -9.77
C SER A 101 -11.12 5.06 -9.96
N PRO A 102 -11.70 5.04 -11.17
CA PRO A 102 -12.94 5.77 -11.46
C PRO A 102 -14.18 5.13 -10.83
N ASP A 103 -14.08 3.88 -10.34
CA ASP A 103 -15.10 3.15 -9.61
C ASP A 103 -15.68 3.94 -8.43
N ARG A 104 -14.85 4.72 -7.73
CA ARG A 104 -15.29 5.52 -6.58
C ARG A 104 -16.25 6.63 -6.95
N ARG A 105 -16.05 7.27 -8.12
CA ARG A 105 -16.98 8.29 -8.64
C ARG A 105 -18.30 7.64 -9.03
N MET A 106 -18.25 6.47 -9.67
CA MET A 106 -19.44 5.70 -10.02
C MET A 106 -20.25 5.27 -8.78
N VAL A 107 -19.59 4.81 -7.71
CA VAL A 107 -20.27 4.48 -6.44
C VAL A 107 -20.92 5.72 -5.81
N ALA A 108 -20.26 6.88 -5.87
CA ALA A 108 -20.82 8.13 -5.37
C ALA A 108 -22.09 8.53 -6.16
N LEU A 109 -22.06 8.45 -7.49
CA LEU A 109 -23.22 8.71 -8.36
C LEU A 109 -24.38 7.75 -8.06
N ARG A 110 -24.09 6.45 -7.91
CA ARG A 110 -25.08 5.43 -7.51
C ARG A 110 -25.75 5.74 -6.18
N ALA A 111 -24.97 6.17 -5.19
CA ALA A 111 -25.49 6.50 -3.87
C ALA A 111 -26.36 7.76 -3.89
N LEU A 112 -26.05 8.73 -4.74
CA LEU A 112 -26.88 9.93 -4.92
C LEU A 112 -28.18 9.63 -5.64
N GLU A 113 -28.16 8.81 -6.69
CA GLU A 113 -29.38 8.38 -7.38
C GLU A 113 -30.33 7.66 -6.43
N GLU A 114 -29.81 6.68 -5.69
CA GLU A 114 -30.61 5.94 -4.70
C GLU A 114 -31.16 6.89 -3.63
N ALA A 115 -30.34 7.80 -3.09
CA ALA A 115 -30.78 8.78 -2.09
C ALA A 115 -31.84 9.76 -2.62
N LEU A 116 -31.77 10.17 -3.88
CA LEU A 116 -32.78 11.00 -4.53
C LEU A 116 -34.08 10.23 -4.80
N ALA A 117 -33.96 8.96 -5.16
CA ALA A 117 -35.11 8.11 -5.51
C ALA A 117 -35.83 7.52 -4.28
N GLU A 118 -35.28 7.70 -3.06
CA GLU A 118 -35.91 7.21 -1.83
C GLU A 118 -37.36 7.69 -1.71
N ASN A 119 -38.22 6.80 -1.21
CA ASN A 119 -39.66 6.99 -1.08
C ASN A 119 -40.41 7.22 -2.43
N GLY A 120 -39.84 6.74 -3.54
CA GLY A 120 -40.48 6.82 -4.86
C GLY A 120 -40.38 8.20 -5.50
N ASN A 121 -39.46 9.04 -5.02
CA ASN A 121 -39.20 10.36 -5.58
C ASN A 121 -38.57 10.25 -6.98
N TYR A 122 -38.88 11.23 -7.84
CA TYR A 122 -38.24 11.38 -9.13
C TYR A 122 -36.79 11.85 -8.96
N PRO A 123 -35.76 11.10 -9.42
CA PRO A 123 -34.36 11.39 -9.14
C PRO A 123 -33.80 12.49 -10.04
N ASP A 124 -34.33 13.70 -9.91
CA ASP A 124 -33.86 14.87 -10.64
C ASP A 124 -32.57 15.43 -10.02
N PRO A 125 -31.45 15.51 -10.77
CA PRO A 125 -30.20 16.09 -10.28
C PRO A 125 -30.35 17.52 -9.76
N VAL A 126 -31.23 18.33 -10.35
CA VAL A 126 -31.42 19.75 -9.97
C VAL A 126 -31.92 19.88 -8.52
N ARG A 127 -32.61 18.86 -8.01
CA ARG A 127 -33.22 18.81 -6.67
C ARG A 127 -32.29 18.31 -5.58
N MET A 128 -31.02 18.00 -5.89
CA MET A 128 -30.06 17.57 -4.88
C MET A 128 -29.82 18.66 -3.83
N THR A 129 -29.81 18.25 -2.55
CA THR A 129 -29.53 19.13 -1.41
C THR A 129 -28.45 18.54 -0.50
N ALA A 130 -28.03 19.29 0.53
CA ALA A 130 -27.13 18.76 1.54
C ALA A 130 -27.69 17.51 2.25
N GLU A 131 -29.03 17.40 2.42
CA GLU A 131 -29.66 16.19 2.94
C GLU A 131 -29.47 14.98 2.02
N THR A 132 -29.61 15.16 0.70
CA THR A 132 -29.34 14.10 -0.29
C THR A 132 -27.91 13.57 -0.15
N PHE A 133 -26.93 14.46 -0.01
CA PHE A 133 -25.52 14.09 0.16
C PHE A 133 -25.26 13.39 1.50
N ASN A 134 -25.90 13.84 2.58
CA ASN A 134 -25.85 13.15 3.87
C ASN A 134 -26.41 11.73 3.76
N ARG A 135 -27.55 11.56 3.07
CA ARG A 135 -28.17 10.25 2.89
C ARG A 135 -27.30 9.33 2.02
N ALA A 136 -26.75 9.84 0.92
CA ALA A 136 -25.78 9.10 0.10
C ALA A 136 -24.55 8.65 0.91
N ALA A 137 -24.01 9.50 1.78
CA ALA A 137 -22.89 9.14 2.65
C ALA A 137 -23.26 8.05 3.67
N GLN A 138 -24.49 8.02 4.17
CA GLN A 138 -25.00 6.93 5.02
C GLN A 138 -25.08 5.60 4.26
N LEU A 139 -25.68 5.59 3.07
CA LEU A 139 -25.77 4.41 2.22
C LEU A 139 -24.38 3.83 1.89
N VAL A 140 -23.41 4.71 1.65
CA VAL A 140 -22.01 4.32 1.42
C VAL A 140 -21.38 3.73 2.68
N LYS A 141 -21.61 4.32 3.85
CA LYS A 141 -21.09 3.82 5.14
C LYS A 141 -21.64 2.43 5.47
N GLU A 142 -22.90 2.18 5.18
CA GLU A 142 -23.57 0.90 5.45
C GLU A 142 -23.03 -0.24 4.56
N ARG A 143 -22.63 0.07 3.31
CA ARG A 143 -22.22 -0.95 2.32
C ARG A 143 -20.71 -1.20 2.24
N PHE A 144 -19.88 -0.26 2.68
CA PHE A 144 -18.45 -0.31 2.43
C PHE A 144 -17.62 -0.22 3.72
N SER A 145 -16.41 -0.80 3.70
CA SER A 145 -15.44 -0.62 4.78
C SER A 145 -15.17 0.87 5.05
N MET A 146 -14.84 1.24 6.28
CA MET A 146 -14.57 2.63 6.68
C MET A 146 -13.57 3.36 5.75
N SER A 147 -12.52 2.66 5.28
CA SER A 147 -11.53 3.22 4.37
C SER A 147 -12.10 3.49 2.97
N SER A 148 -12.90 2.55 2.44
CA SER A 148 -13.56 2.71 1.14
C SER A 148 -14.65 3.79 1.22
N ALA A 149 -15.47 3.77 2.28
CA ALA A 149 -16.53 4.73 2.52
C ALA A 149 -15.98 6.16 2.61
N TYR A 150 -14.88 6.38 3.36
CA TYR A 150 -14.19 7.67 3.42
C TYR A 150 -13.78 8.20 2.04
N ARG A 151 -13.21 7.34 1.19
CA ARG A 151 -12.74 7.73 -0.15
C ARG A 151 -13.89 8.04 -1.11
N VAL A 152 -15.00 7.31 -1.00
CA VAL A 152 -16.23 7.61 -1.76
C VAL A 152 -16.87 8.90 -1.25
N GLY A 153 -16.88 9.13 0.08
CA GLY A 153 -17.31 10.41 0.67
C GLY A 153 -16.51 11.61 0.15
N GLY A 154 -15.21 11.45 -0.09
CA GLY A 154 -14.41 12.48 -0.75
C GLY A 154 -14.81 12.74 -2.22
N GLN A 155 -15.36 11.75 -2.93
CA GLN A 155 -15.92 11.96 -4.27
C GLN A 155 -17.27 12.68 -4.23
N LEU A 156 -18.09 12.40 -3.21
CA LEU A 156 -19.33 13.14 -2.94
C LEU A 156 -19.01 14.62 -2.68
N GLU A 157 -18.00 14.93 -1.87
CA GLU A 157 -17.62 16.33 -1.57
C GLU A 157 -17.12 17.08 -2.81
N LEU A 158 -16.37 16.41 -3.68
CA LEU A 158 -15.98 17.00 -4.97
C LEU A 158 -17.18 17.24 -5.88
N LEU A 159 -18.18 16.36 -5.85
CA LEU A 159 -19.38 16.47 -6.67
C LEU A 159 -20.32 17.58 -6.16
N SER A 160 -20.53 17.71 -4.85
CA SER A 160 -21.37 18.78 -4.28
C SER A 160 -20.83 20.16 -4.62
N LYS A 161 -19.50 20.33 -4.54
CA LYS A 161 -18.81 21.55 -4.95
C LYS A 161 -18.96 21.80 -6.44
N PHE A 162 -18.73 20.79 -7.28
CA PHE A 162 -18.88 20.92 -8.73
C PHE A 162 -20.28 21.37 -9.15
N LEU A 163 -21.32 20.73 -8.62
CA LEU A 163 -22.72 21.07 -8.88
C LEU A 163 -23.04 22.53 -8.51
N SER A 164 -22.55 22.96 -7.34
CA SER A 164 -22.76 24.30 -6.82
C SER A 164 -22.02 25.37 -7.63
N ASP A 165 -20.74 25.15 -7.91
CA ASP A 165 -19.88 26.08 -8.64
C ASP A 165 -20.33 26.25 -10.11
N ASN A 166 -21.06 25.28 -10.66
CA ASN A 166 -21.55 25.28 -12.04
C ASN A 166 -23.07 25.49 -12.15
N HIS A 167 -23.73 25.96 -11.08
CA HIS A 167 -25.17 26.26 -11.06
C HIS A 167 -26.06 25.11 -11.59
N LEU A 168 -25.71 23.86 -11.29
CA LEU A 168 -26.42 22.66 -11.77
C LEU A 168 -27.52 22.17 -10.80
N VAL A 169 -27.70 22.89 -9.69
CA VAL A 169 -28.66 22.57 -8.62
C VAL A 169 -29.44 23.82 -8.25
N ALA A 170 -30.72 23.65 -7.90
CA ALA A 170 -31.60 24.78 -7.57
C ALA A 170 -31.15 25.53 -6.31
N VAL A 171 -30.49 24.83 -5.38
CA VAL A 171 -29.97 25.41 -4.13
C VAL A 171 -28.50 25.04 -4.00
N ARG A 172 -27.66 26.04 -3.70
CA ARG A 172 -26.23 25.84 -3.45
C ARG A 172 -26.03 24.83 -2.32
N ILE A 173 -25.16 23.85 -2.55
CA ILE A 173 -24.85 22.80 -1.59
C ILE A 173 -23.53 23.13 -0.90
N ASP A 174 -23.59 23.53 0.37
CA ASP A 174 -22.42 23.59 1.24
C ASP A 174 -22.34 22.31 2.08
N TRP A 175 -21.62 21.32 1.57
CA TRP A 175 -21.52 19.99 2.17
C TRP A 175 -20.07 19.53 2.25
N ARG A 176 -19.71 18.97 3.41
CA ARG A 176 -18.40 18.35 3.67
C ARG A 176 -18.56 16.90 4.08
N ASN A 177 -17.59 16.07 3.71
CA ASN A 177 -17.63 14.64 4.02
C ASN A 177 -17.61 14.37 5.53
N PRO A 178 -18.68 13.80 6.12
CA PRO A 178 -18.74 13.48 7.55
C PRO A 178 -18.01 12.18 7.90
N LEU A 179 -17.66 11.36 6.90
CA LEU A 179 -16.98 10.10 7.11
C LEU A 179 -15.52 10.37 7.46
N ARG A 180 -15.06 9.84 8.60
CA ARG A 180 -13.68 10.04 9.05
C ARG A 180 -12.75 9.04 8.40
N ARG A 181 -11.55 9.50 8.07
CA ARG A 181 -10.44 8.61 7.71
C ARG A 181 -10.12 7.71 8.91
N PRO A 182 -10.00 6.38 8.73
CA PRO A 182 -9.52 5.50 9.78
C PRO A 182 -8.16 5.98 10.30
N THR A 183 -8.01 6.06 11.63
CA THR A 183 -6.74 6.41 12.30
C THR A 183 -5.81 5.21 12.35
N ASP A 184 -4.56 5.38 11.92
CA ASP A 184 -3.50 4.35 11.95
C ASP A 184 -2.70 4.38 13.29
N THR A 185 -3.29 4.82 14.41
CA THR A 185 -2.52 5.37 15.54
C THR A 185 -2.19 4.44 16.70
N SER A 186 -2.85 3.29 16.89
CA SER A 186 -2.40 2.36 17.93
C SER A 186 -1.37 1.38 17.37
N ARG A 187 -0.12 1.51 17.83
CA ARG A 187 1.01 0.59 17.56
C ARG A 187 1.17 -0.50 18.64
N VAL A 188 0.22 -0.59 19.58
CA VAL A 188 0.33 -1.42 20.78
C VAL A 188 -0.99 -2.16 21.01
N GLY A 189 -0.88 -3.41 21.47
CA GLY A 189 -2.00 -4.24 21.88
C GLY A 189 -2.49 -5.24 20.82
N LYS A 190 -3.35 -6.15 21.25
CA LYS A 190 -3.83 -7.30 20.47
C LYS A 190 -4.39 -6.92 19.09
N GLU A 191 -5.13 -5.82 18.98
CA GLU A 191 -5.67 -5.35 17.69
C GLU A 191 -4.57 -4.89 16.72
N PHE A 192 -3.47 -4.31 17.21
CA PHE A 192 -2.33 -3.96 16.39
C PHE A 192 -1.61 -5.23 15.89
N ASP A 193 -1.37 -6.19 16.79
CA ASP A 193 -0.70 -7.45 16.45
C ASP A 193 -1.52 -8.26 15.45
N GLU A 194 -2.83 -8.34 15.61
CA GLU A 194 -3.73 -8.99 14.66
C GLU A 194 -3.71 -8.27 13.29
N ARG A 195 -3.72 -6.94 13.27
CA ARG A 195 -3.65 -6.15 12.03
C ARG A 195 -2.28 -6.27 11.36
N ARG A 196 -1.20 -6.36 12.12
CA ARG A 196 0.17 -6.60 11.67
C ARG A 196 0.29 -8.00 11.07
N ASN A 197 -0.16 -9.02 11.78
CA ASN A 197 -0.11 -10.42 11.34
C ASN A 197 -0.91 -10.62 10.04
N LYS A 198 -2.05 -9.93 9.87
CA LYS A 198 -2.80 -9.92 8.59
C LYS A 198 -2.03 -9.30 7.42
N LYS A 199 -1.02 -8.46 7.67
CA LYS A 199 -0.22 -7.76 6.64
C LYS A 199 1.12 -8.43 6.36
N LEU A 200 1.50 -9.46 7.10
CA LEU A 200 2.71 -10.25 6.89
C LEU A 200 2.34 -11.67 6.44
N PRO A 201 3.19 -12.37 5.67
CA PRO A 201 3.01 -13.80 5.43
C PRO A 201 3.07 -14.57 6.75
N SER A 202 2.33 -15.68 6.87
CA SER A 202 2.45 -16.58 8.02
C SER A 202 3.80 -17.30 8.02
N ALA A 203 4.22 -17.82 9.17
CA ALA A 203 5.45 -18.60 9.28
C ALA A 203 5.42 -19.85 8.38
N ALA A 204 4.30 -20.58 8.38
CA ALA A 204 4.10 -21.74 7.51
C ALA A 204 4.25 -21.36 6.02
N ALA A 205 3.75 -20.19 5.63
CA ALA A 205 3.88 -19.70 4.27
C ALA A 205 5.33 -19.37 3.89
N LEU A 206 6.09 -18.73 4.80
CA LEU A 206 7.51 -18.43 4.61
C LEU A 206 8.38 -19.70 4.54
N GLU A 207 8.00 -20.76 5.25
CA GLU A 207 8.67 -22.06 5.18
C GLU A 207 8.30 -22.86 3.92
N ALA A 208 7.05 -22.73 3.44
CA ALA A 208 6.56 -23.46 2.29
C ALA A 208 7.19 -22.95 0.98
N ILE A 209 7.34 -21.63 0.79
CA ILE A 209 7.80 -21.05 -0.48
C ILE A 209 9.16 -21.61 -0.93
N PRO A 210 10.23 -21.64 -0.11
CA PRO A 210 11.51 -22.16 -0.55
C PRO A 210 11.46 -23.66 -0.90
N LYS A 211 10.67 -24.44 -0.14
CA LYS A 211 10.48 -25.87 -0.40
C LYS A 211 9.78 -26.09 -1.74
N ILE A 212 8.67 -25.40 -1.98
CA ILE A 212 7.94 -25.43 -3.25
C ILE A 212 8.85 -24.97 -4.38
N PHE A 213 9.60 -23.89 -4.20
CA PHE A 213 10.54 -23.40 -5.22
C PHE A 213 11.58 -24.47 -5.58
N GLN A 214 12.08 -25.26 -4.63
CA GLN A 214 13.06 -26.31 -4.94
C GLN A 214 12.43 -27.54 -5.61
N THR A 215 11.21 -27.92 -5.24
CA THR A 215 10.59 -29.18 -5.68
C THR A 215 9.63 -29.04 -6.87
N ALA A 216 9.24 -27.82 -7.23
CA ALA A 216 8.26 -27.56 -8.29
C ALA A 216 8.72 -28.11 -9.65
N THR A 217 7.84 -28.89 -10.28
CA THR A 217 8.00 -29.41 -11.65
C THR A 217 6.86 -28.98 -12.57
N GLU A 218 5.66 -28.79 -12.02
CA GLU A 218 4.48 -28.33 -12.76
C GLU A 218 4.66 -26.87 -13.21
N PRO A 219 4.44 -26.53 -14.49
CA PRO A 219 4.75 -25.20 -15.05
C PRO A 219 4.18 -24.02 -14.26
N SER A 220 2.93 -24.09 -13.81
CA SER A 220 2.28 -23.03 -13.04
C SER A 220 2.86 -22.88 -11.63
N ILE A 221 3.21 -23.99 -10.96
CA ILE A 221 3.88 -23.97 -9.64
C ILE A 221 5.29 -23.41 -9.79
N VAL A 222 6.03 -23.84 -10.81
CA VAL A 222 7.37 -23.29 -11.14
C VAL A 222 7.29 -21.79 -11.38
N PHE A 223 6.33 -21.33 -12.19
CA PHE A 223 6.16 -19.93 -12.50
C PHE A 223 5.79 -19.10 -11.26
N ALA A 224 4.78 -19.54 -10.50
CA ALA A 224 4.31 -18.84 -9.31
C ALA A 224 5.35 -18.78 -8.19
N SER A 225 6.06 -19.89 -7.94
CA SER A 225 7.13 -19.93 -6.93
C SER A 225 8.34 -19.09 -7.33
N ALA A 226 8.70 -19.03 -8.62
CA ALA A 226 9.74 -18.14 -9.13
C ALA A 226 9.37 -16.65 -8.98
N ILE A 227 8.11 -16.29 -9.23
CA ILE A 227 7.60 -14.93 -8.96
C ILE A 227 7.65 -14.62 -7.46
N ALA A 228 7.26 -15.55 -6.59
CA ALA A 228 7.34 -15.38 -5.14
C ALA A 228 8.80 -15.22 -4.67
N ALA A 229 9.73 -16.04 -5.16
CA ALA A 229 11.15 -15.93 -4.86
C ALA A 229 11.73 -14.56 -5.27
N THR A 230 11.32 -14.05 -6.44
CA THR A 230 11.71 -12.72 -6.91
C THR A 230 11.15 -11.62 -5.98
N LEU A 231 9.87 -11.72 -5.58
CA LEU A 231 9.24 -10.80 -4.63
C LEU A 231 9.84 -10.86 -3.22
N CYS A 232 10.49 -11.96 -2.84
CA CYS A 232 11.25 -12.09 -1.59
C CYS A 232 12.64 -11.46 -1.65
N SER A 233 13.11 -11.04 -2.82
CA SER A 233 14.46 -10.46 -2.98
C SER A 233 14.50 -8.94 -2.94
N ALA A 234 13.40 -8.30 -3.33
CA ALA A 234 13.23 -6.86 -3.35
C ALA A 234 11.75 -6.51 -3.13
N PRO A 235 11.44 -5.38 -2.45
CA PRO A 235 10.08 -4.96 -2.11
C PRO A 235 9.32 -4.42 -3.33
N ASP A 236 9.33 -5.14 -4.44
CA ASP A 236 8.78 -4.73 -5.73
C ASP A 236 7.26 -4.89 -5.79
N ARG A 237 6.62 -4.11 -6.67
CA ARG A 237 5.21 -4.36 -7.00
C ARG A 237 5.15 -5.52 -7.97
N ILE A 238 4.19 -6.42 -7.81
CA ILE A 238 3.98 -7.54 -8.74
C ILE A 238 3.85 -7.07 -10.20
N ASN A 239 3.18 -5.94 -10.43
CA ASN A 239 3.05 -5.34 -11.77
C ASN A 239 4.35 -4.94 -12.41
N GLU A 240 5.35 -4.59 -11.60
CA GLU A 240 6.66 -4.31 -12.12
C GLU A 240 7.20 -5.65 -12.64
N ILE A 241 7.28 -6.71 -11.82
CA ILE A 241 7.84 -8.03 -12.22
C ILE A 241 7.19 -8.58 -13.48
N LEU A 242 5.86 -8.51 -13.60
CA LEU A 242 5.10 -8.98 -14.77
C LEU A 242 5.42 -8.20 -16.07
N LEU A 243 6.09 -7.06 -15.96
CA LEU A 243 6.55 -6.23 -17.08
C LEU A 243 8.08 -6.22 -17.22
N LEU A 244 8.78 -7.20 -16.66
CA LEU A 244 10.21 -7.37 -16.91
C LEU A 244 10.47 -7.85 -18.34
N PRO A 245 11.49 -7.30 -19.03
CA PRO A 245 12.00 -7.90 -20.25
C PRO A 245 12.75 -9.21 -20.00
N ALA A 246 12.84 -10.07 -21.01
CA ALA A 246 13.54 -11.35 -20.93
C ALA A 246 15.06 -11.19 -20.66
N ASN A 247 15.63 -10.06 -21.05
CA ASN A 247 17.03 -9.67 -20.84
C ASN A 247 17.22 -8.69 -19.65
N CYS A 248 16.40 -8.82 -18.61
CA CYS A 248 16.44 -7.92 -17.46
C CYS A 248 17.67 -8.09 -16.54
N GLU A 249 18.37 -9.22 -16.58
CA GLU A 249 19.50 -9.50 -15.68
C GLU A 249 20.71 -8.60 -15.98
N VAL A 250 21.32 -8.06 -14.92
CA VAL A 250 22.54 -7.25 -14.97
C VAL A 250 23.56 -7.82 -13.99
N ARG A 251 24.80 -7.98 -14.46
CA ARG A 251 25.96 -8.37 -13.66
C ARG A 251 27.04 -7.31 -13.81
N GLU A 252 27.51 -6.76 -12.69
CA GLU A 252 28.59 -5.77 -12.67
C GLU A 252 29.68 -6.20 -11.69
N LYS A 253 30.95 -6.11 -12.11
CA LYS A 253 32.08 -6.34 -11.20
C LYS A 253 32.37 -5.08 -10.40
N LYS A 254 32.41 -5.20 -9.08
CA LYS A 254 32.82 -4.13 -8.17
C LYS A 254 34.34 -4.01 -8.13
N GLY A 255 34.82 -2.86 -7.65
CA GLY A 255 36.26 -2.59 -7.49
C GLY A 255 36.99 -3.52 -6.51
N ASP A 256 36.25 -4.22 -5.64
CA ASP A 256 36.77 -5.26 -4.73
C ASP A 256 36.81 -6.67 -5.35
N GLY A 257 36.43 -6.81 -6.63
CA GLY A 257 36.37 -8.08 -7.35
C GLY A 257 35.08 -8.88 -7.15
N THR A 258 34.16 -8.44 -6.28
CA THR A 258 32.86 -9.11 -6.10
C THR A 258 31.89 -8.75 -7.22
N GLU A 259 31.01 -9.68 -7.60
CA GLU A 259 29.99 -9.45 -8.63
C GLU A 259 28.68 -8.98 -7.99
N ALA A 260 28.13 -7.87 -8.47
CA ALA A 260 26.80 -7.38 -8.16
C ALA A 260 25.81 -7.93 -9.20
N TYR A 261 24.72 -8.53 -8.72
CA TYR A 261 23.62 -9.01 -9.56
C TYR A 261 22.38 -8.13 -9.34
N GLY A 262 21.70 -7.77 -10.42
CA GLY A 262 20.51 -6.92 -10.36
C GLY A 262 19.54 -7.17 -11.51
N LEU A 263 18.33 -6.62 -11.38
CA LEU A 263 17.32 -6.62 -12.42
C LEU A 263 17.12 -5.20 -12.95
N ARG A 264 17.18 -5.02 -14.26
CA ARG A 264 16.94 -3.75 -14.95
C ARG A 264 15.46 -3.54 -15.21
N TRP A 265 14.99 -2.34 -14.89
CA TRP A 265 13.60 -1.91 -14.99
C TRP A 265 13.47 -0.75 -15.95
N TRP A 266 12.52 -0.82 -16.87
CA TRP A 266 12.19 0.30 -17.75
C TRP A 266 11.04 1.08 -17.13
N SER A 267 11.28 2.36 -16.84
CA SER A 267 10.25 3.18 -16.23
C SER A 267 9.18 3.53 -17.27
N ALA A 268 7.91 3.47 -16.89
CA ALA A 268 6.81 3.87 -17.76
C ALA A 268 6.62 5.40 -17.88
N LYS A 269 7.51 6.18 -17.27
CA LYS A 269 7.46 7.65 -17.26
C LYS A 269 8.62 8.27 -18.02
N GLY A 270 9.28 7.50 -18.89
CA GLY A 270 10.40 7.96 -19.70
C GLY A 270 11.68 8.26 -18.91
N ALA A 271 11.73 7.94 -17.61
CA ALA A 271 12.99 7.96 -16.87
C ALA A 271 13.87 6.78 -17.30
N GLU A 272 15.19 7.00 -17.23
CA GLU A 272 16.19 6.01 -17.64
C GLU A 272 15.99 4.66 -16.94
N PRO A 273 16.31 3.54 -17.63
CA PRO A 273 16.23 2.23 -17.04
C PRO A 273 17.05 2.14 -15.75
N MET A 274 16.42 1.71 -14.66
CA MET A 274 17.07 1.62 -13.34
C MET A 274 17.40 0.16 -13.04
N VAL A 275 18.62 -0.11 -12.60
CA VAL A 275 19.00 -1.42 -12.07
C VAL A 275 18.65 -1.48 -10.59
N LYS A 276 17.84 -2.47 -10.20
CA LYS A 276 17.63 -2.81 -8.79
C LYS A 276 18.57 -3.93 -8.43
N TRP A 277 19.54 -3.62 -7.59
CA TRP A 277 20.52 -4.58 -7.09
C TRP A 277 19.87 -5.54 -6.08
N VAL A 278 20.15 -6.82 -6.26
CA VAL A 278 19.69 -7.89 -5.36
C VAL A 278 20.76 -8.10 -4.30
N VAL A 279 20.35 -8.35 -3.06
CA VAL A 279 21.29 -8.66 -1.97
C VAL A 279 22.08 -9.93 -2.32
N PRO A 280 23.39 -10.02 -2.03
CA PRO A 280 24.22 -11.14 -2.46
C PRO A 280 23.67 -12.52 -2.08
N SER A 281 23.06 -12.65 -0.90
CA SER A 281 22.45 -13.91 -0.42
C SER A 281 21.24 -14.38 -1.24
N MET A 282 20.62 -13.50 -2.02
CA MET A 282 19.46 -13.83 -2.87
C MET A 282 19.81 -13.87 -4.37
N ALA A 283 21.05 -13.52 -4.75
CA ALA A 283 21.41 -13.38 -6.16
C ALA A 283 21.20 -14.67 -6.96
N GLU A 284 21.65 -15.81 -6.43
CA GLU A 284 21.49 -17.12 -7.09
C GLU A 284 20.01 -17.54 -7.17
N VAL A 285 19.25 -17.32 -6.09
CA VAL A 285 17.81 -17.62 -6.04
C VAL A 285 17.05 -16.84 -7.11
N VAL A 286 17.35 -15.54 -7.25
CA VAL A 286 16.68 -14.70 -8.24
C VAL A 286 17.12 -15.04 -9.66
N SER A 287 18.41 -15.26 -9.89
CA SER A 287 18.90 -15.66 -11.23
C SER A 287 18.26 -16.98 -11.68
N GLU A 288 18.13 -17.95 -10.78
CA GLU A 288 17.44 -19.22 -11.04
C GLU A 288 15.93 -19.02 -11.28
N ALA A 289 15.27 -18.16 -10.49
CA ALA A 289 13.86 -17.82 -10.70
C ALA A 289 13.62 -17.19 -12.08
N ILE A 290 14.46 -16.23 -12.48
CA ILE A 290 14.37 -15.56 -13.79
C ILE A 290 14.65 -16.55 -14.92
N ARG A 291 15.64 -17.45 -14.77
CA ARG A 291 15.92 -18.52 -15.74
C ARG A 291 14.70 -19.42 -15.93
N ARG A 292 14.09 -19.91 -14.85
CA ARG A 292 12.90 -20.78 -14.93
C ARG A 292 11.72 -20.10 -15.62
N ILE A 293 11.45 -18.84 -15.30
CA ILE A 293 10.41 -18.06 -15.97
C ILE A 293 10.75 -17.90 -17.45
N ARG A 294 12.01 -17.57 -17.77
CA ARG A 294 12.50 -17.40 -19.14
C ARG A 294 12.33 -18.68 -19.96
N ASP A 295 12.62 -19.84 -19.38
CA ASP A 295 12.52 -21.13 -20.06
C ASP A 295 11.04 -21.47 -20.36
N LEU A 296 10.15 -21.30 -19.38
CA LEU A 296 8.70 -21.52 -19.57
C LEU A 296 8.10 -20.55 -20.60
N SER A 297 8.59 -19.31 -20.66
CA SER A 297 8.09 -18.29 -21.58
C SER A 297 8.72 -18.34 -22.98
N ALA A 298 9.69 -19.24 -23.22
CA ALA A 298 10.45 -19.28 -24.48
C ALA A 298 9.57 -19.56 -25.70
N ASN A 299 8.65 -20.54 -25.62
CA ASN A 299 7.77 -20.87 -26.74
C ASN A 299 6.79 -19.73 -27.06
N ALA A 300 6.26 -19.06 -26.03
CA ALA A 300 5.39 -17.90 -26.23
C ALA A 300 6.12 -16.73 -26.91
N ARG A 301 7.39 -16.47 -26.55
CA ARG A 301 8.21 -15.48 -27.26
C ARG A 301 8.48 -15.86 -28.71
N LYS A 302 8.75 -17.14 -29.01
CA LYS A 302 8.90 -17.61 -30.39
C LYS A 302 7.65 -17.34 -31.23
N VAL A 303 6.48 -17.66 -30.68
CA VAL A 303 5.19 -17.38 -31.34
C VAL A 303 5.00 -15.86 -31.53
N ALA A 304 5.35 -15.05 -30.53
CA ALA A 304 5.27 -13.60 -30.64
C ALA A 304 6.21 -13.03 -31.72
N VAL A 305 7.44 -13.53 -31.84
CA VAL A 305 8.38 -13.15 -32.92
C VAL A 305 7.76 -13.52 -34.27
N TRP A 306 7.24 -14.73 -34.40
CA TRP A 306 6.68 -15.21 -35.66
C TRP A 306 5.50 -14.35 -36.14
N TYR A 307 4.58 -13.95 -35.25
CA TYR A 307 3.47 -13.04 -35.60
C TYR A 307 3.93 -11.61 -35.92
N GLU A 308 5.06 -11.15 -35.38
CA GLU A 308 5.66 -9.88 -35.81
C GLU A 308 6.20 -9.96 -37.24
N GLU A 309 6.68 -11.13 -37.66
CA GLU A 309 7.22 -11.38 -39.01
C GLU A 309 6.12 -11.75 -40.02
N HIS A 310 5.03 -12.39 -39.57
CA HIS A 310 3.92 -12.90 -40.39
C HIS A 310 2.57 -12.39 -39.86
N PRO A 311 2.25 -11.10 -40.03
CA PRO A 311 1.10 -10.46 -39.38
C PRO A 311 -0.28 -10.95 -39.88
N ASN A 312 -0.33 -11.56 -41.06
CA ASN A 312 -1.58 -11.96 -41.72
C ASN A 312 -1.78 -13.48 -41.77
N GLU A 313 -0.91 -14.25 -41.11
CA GLU A 313 -0.94 -15.71 -41.13
C GLU A 313 -1.03 -16.23 -39.69
N ALA A 314 -1.68 -17.36 -39.47
CA ALA A 314 -1.69 -18.01 -38.15
C ALA A 314 -0.41 -18.81 -37.91
N TYR A 315 0.12 -18.73 -36.68
CA TYR A 315 1.24 -19.58 -36.26
C TYR A 315 0.79 -21.03 -36.23
N LEU A 316 1.54 -21.91 -36.90
CA LEU A 316 1.36 -23.35 -36.84
C LEU A 316 2.60 -24.00 -36.24
N SER A 317 2.42 -25.13 -35.56
CA SER A 317 3.57 -25.96 -35.17
C SER A 317 4.21 -26.58 -36.41
N GLU A 318 5.48 -26.95 -36.35
CA GLU A 318 6.18 -27.62 -37.46
C GLU A 318 5.41 -28.83 -37.99
N ALA A 319 4.81 -29.62 -37.10
CA ALA A 319 3.97 -30.75 -37.46
C ALA A 319 2.70 -30.36 -38.22
N ALA A 320 2.17 -29.15 -38.01
CA ALA A 320 0.93 -28.66 -38.61
C ALA A 320 1.14 -27.83 -39.90
N GLU A 321 2.38 -27.45 -40.25
CA GLU A 321 2.65 -26.55 -41.39
C GLU A 321 2.13 -27.08 -42.74
N HIS A 322 2.15 -28.39 -42.94
CA HIS A 322 1.61 -29.02 -44.15
C HIS A 322 0.10 -28.77 -44.35
N LEU A 323 -0.63 -28.38 -43.30
CA LEU A 323 -2.07 -28.10 -43.33
C LEU A 323 -2.41 -26.65 -43.76
N ARG A 324 -1.43 -25.74 -43.85
CA ARG A 324 -1.63 -24.31 -44.15
C ARG A 324 -2.38 -24.05 -45.46
N HIS A 325 -2.19 -24.92 -46.45
CA HIS A 325 -2.82 -24.80 -47.77
C HIS A 325 -4.04 -25.70 -47.96
N GLN A 326 -4.46 -26.40 -46.91
CA GLN A 326 -5.61 -27.28 -46.96
C GLN A 326 -6.91 -26.48 -46.81
N GLU A 327 -7.90 -26.75 -47.65
CA GLU A 327 -9.16 -26.01 -47.57
C GLU A 327 -9.98 -26.41 -46.33
N TRP A 328 -10.02 -27.70 -46.01
CA TRP A 328 -10.87 -28.28 -44.96
C TRP A 328 -10.07 -29.09 -43.96
N LEU A 329 -10.19 -28.74 -42.68
CA LEU A 329 -9.59 -29.46 -41.56
C LEU A 329 -10.60 -30.40 -40.93
N SER A 330 -10.23 -31.67 -40.78
CA SER A 330 -10.92 -32.64 -39.94
C SER A 330 -10.73 -32.33 -38.46
N ALA A 331 -11.45 -33.04 -37.58
CA ALA A 331 -11.35 -32.84 -36.13
C ALA A 331 -9.94 -33.12 -35.56
N SER A 332 -9.19 -34.07 -36.11
CA SER A 332 -7.82 -34.36 -35.67
C SER A 332 -6.84 -33.29 -36.17
N GLU A 333 -6.94 -32.89 -37.44
CA GLU A 333 -6.12 -31.82 -38.00
C GLU A 333 -6.40 -30.47 -37.30
N LEU A 334 -7.66 -30.22 -36.91
CA LEU A 334 -8.00 -29.07 -36.05
C LEU A 334 -7.27 -29.12 -34.71
N ASN A 335 -7.19 -30.30 -34.09
CA ASN A 335 -6.46 -30.45 -32.84
C ASN A 335 -4.96 -30.23 -33.04
N LEU A 336 -4.38 -30.71 -34.16
CA LEU A 336 -2.98 -30.48 -34.50
C LEU A 336 -2.69 -28.98 -34.70
N VAL A 337 -3.56 -28.26 -35.42
CA VAL A 337 -3.44 -26.82 -35.65
C VAL A 337 -3.55 -26.03 -34.34
N LEU A 338 -4.57 -26.32 -33.52
CA LEU A 338 -4.87 -25.52 -32.33
C LEU A 338 -3.99 -25.86 -31.12
N PHE A 339 -3.65 -27.13 -30.94
CA PHE A 339 -3.01 -27.66 -29.73
C PHE A 339 -1.65 -28.31 -29.98
N GLY A 340 -1.24 -28.47 -31.24
CA GLY A 340 0.02 -29.12 -31.61
C GLY A 340 0.03 -30.63 -31.40
N ASP A 341 -1.13 -31.24 -31.14
CA ASP A 341 -1.26 -32.65 -30.80
C ASP A 341 -2.62 -33.22 -31.27
N GLU A 342 -2.58 -34.22 -32.14
CA GLU A 342 -3.76 -34.92 -32.67
C GLU A 342 -4.42 -35.84 -31.64
N THR A 343 -3.70 -36.25 -30.59
CA THR A 343 -4.17 -37.21 -29.58
C THR A 343 -5.10 -36.58 -28.54
N VAL A 344 -5.14 -35.24 -28.49
CA VAL A 344 -6.14 -34.48 -27.74
C VAL A 344 -7.54 -34.97 -28.12
N PRO A 345 -8.51 -35.05 -27.17
CA PRO A 345 -9.86 -35.50 -27.48
C PRO A 345 -10.42 -34.80 -28.72
N ARG A 346 -10.92 -35.56 -29.71
CA ARG A 346 -11.39 -35.05 -31.02
C ARG A 346 -12.42 -33.91 -30.91
N GLN A 347 -13.16 -33.89 -29.81
CA GLN A 347 -14.17 -32.87 -29.53
C GLN A 347 -13.58 -31.51 -29.14
N SER A 348 -12.34 -31.43 -28.67
CA SER A 348 -11.71 -30.18 -28.20
C SER A 348 -11.63 -29.11 -29.30
N GLY A 349 -11.13 -29.45 -30.50
CA GLY A 349 -11.06 -28.51 -31.61
C GLY A 349 -12.44 -28.07 -32.11
N THR A 350 -13.40 -28.99 -32.16
CA THR A 350 -14.78 -28.64 -32.56
C THR A 350 -15.50 -27.79 -31.49
N GLN A 351 -15.24 -28.02 -30.20
CA GLN A 351 -15.75 -27.20 -29.11
C GLN A 351 -15.13 -25.81 -29.13
N TRP A 352 -13.84 -25.71 -29.44
CA TRP A 352 -13.17 -24.43 -29.66
C TRP A 352 -13.84 -23.66 -30.80
N CYS A 353 -14.09 -24.32 -31.94
CA CYS A 353 -14.78 -23.69 -33.08
C CYS A 353 -16.15 -23.14 -32.67
N LYS A 354 -16.95 -23.91 -31.92
CA LYS A 354 -18.26 -23.45 -31.40
C LYS A 354 -18.11 -22.23 -30.49
N LEU A 355 -17.15 -22.27 -29.55
CA LEU A 355 -16.92 -21.19 -28.61
C LEU A 355 -16.45 -19.90 -29.30
N LYS A 356 -15.65 -20.04 -30.36
CA LYS A 356 -15.12 -18.93 -31.17
C LYS A 356 -15.98 -18.59 -32.38
N LYS A 357 -17.14 -19.22 -32.52
CA LYS A 357 -18.11 -19.00 -33.61
C LYS A 357 -17.53 -19.28 -35.01
N VAL A 358 -16.56 -20.17 -35.12
CA VAL A 358 -16.06 -20.70 -36.40
C VAL A 358 -17.06 -21.71 -36.94
N THR A 359 -17.44 -21.55 -38.22
CA THR A 359 -18.43 -22.41 -38.86
C THR A 359 -17.91 -23.84 -39.00
N LEU A 360 -18.73 -24.80 -38.55
CA LEU A 360 -18.49 -26.23 -38.72
C LEU A 360 -19.48 -26.80 -39.73
N ILE A 361 -18.97 -27.52 -40.72
CA ILE A 361 -19.80 -28.29 -41.65
C ILE A 361 -19.74 -29.78 -41.32
N LYS A 362 -20.84 -30.50 -41.53
CA LYS A 362 -20.85 -31.96 -41.41
C LYS A 362 -20.72 -32.60 -42.79
N ARG A 363 -19.78 -33.54 -42.93
CA ARG A 363 -19.68 -34.43 -44.09
C ARG A 363 -19.79 -35.87 -43.56
N GLY A 364 -20.95 -36.49 -43.77
CA GLY A 364 -21.29 -37.77 -43.14
C GLY A 364 -21.35 -37.63 -41.60
N ARG A 365 -20.61 -38.47 -40.88
CA ARG A 365 -20.52 -38.45 -39.41
C ARG A 365 -19.41 -37.53 -38.86
N ALA A 366 -18.56 -36.98 -39.73
CA ALA A 366 -17.42 -36.15 -39.33
C ALA A 366 -17.72 -34.65 -39.49
N SER A 367 -17.15 -33.84 -38.59
CA SER A 367 -17.22 -32.38 -38.65
C SER A 367 -15.91 -31.82 -39.20
N TYR A 368 -16.02 -30.80 -40.04
CA TYR A 368 -14.89 -30.11 -40.67
C TYR A 368 -15.03 -28.60 -40.46
N ALA A 369 -13.91 -27.91 -40.36
CA ALA A 369 -13.85 -26.45 -40.42
C ALA A 369 -12.98 -26.02 -41.60
N LYS A 370 -13.24 -24.85 -42.16
CA LYS A 370 -12.39 -24.28 -43.21
C LYS A 370 -11.13 -23.72 -42.56
N PHE A 371 -9.95 -24.00 -43.11
CA PHE A 371 -8.68 -23.50 -42.54
C PHE A 371 -8.68 -21.98 -42.41
N ALA A 372 -9.11 -21.27 -43.46
CA ALA A 372 -9.18 -19.81 -43.49
C ALA A 372 -10.03 -19.21 -42.35
N ASP A 373 -11.14 -19.87 -41.97
CA ASP A 373 -12.01 -19.39 -40.88
C ASP A 373 -11.34 -19.62 -39.51
N VAL A 374 -10.57 -20.70 -39.37
CA VAL A 374 -9.79 -21.00 -38.16
C VAL A 374 -8.62 -20.02 -38.02
N GLU A 375 -7.91 -19.75 -39.12
CA GLU A 375 -6.81 -18.78 -39.19
C GLU A 375 -7.31 -17.36 -38.84
N ALA A 376 -8.40 -16.92 -39.46
CA ALA A 376 -9.01 -15.63 -39.14
C ALA A 376 -9.39 -15.52 -37.66
N ALA A 377 -9.97 -16.58 -37.08
CA ALA A 377 -10.31 -16.60 -35.66
C ALA A 377 -9.06 -16.59 -34.75
N LEU A 378 -7.97 -17.27 -35.13
CA LEU A 378 -6.72 -17.24 -34.36
C LEU A 378 -6.09 -15.84 -34.35
N LEU A 379 -6.07 -15.18 -35.51
CA LEU A 379 -5.56 -13.81 -35.67
C LEU A 379 -6.39 -12.80 -34.86
N GLU A 380 -7.73 -12.91 -34.89
CA GLU A 380 -8.61 -12.04 -34.09
C GLU A 380 -8.39 -12.23 -32.57
N LEU A 381 -7.97 -13.41 -32.15
CA LEU A 381 -7.74 -13.76 -30.75
C LEU A 381 -6.35 -13.37 -30.22
N LEU A 382 -5.50 -12.74 -31.05
CA LEU A 382 -4.26 -12.14 -30.59
C LEU A 382 -4.52 -11.02 -29.57
N PRO A 383 -3.55 -10.72 -28.68
CA PRO A 383 -3.73 -9.66 -27.70
C PRO A 383 -4.05 -8.30 -28.34
N LYS A 384 -4.98 -7.55 -27.75
CA LYS A 384 -5.33 -6.21 -28.24
C LYS A 384 -4.10 -5.30 -28.14
N GLY A 385 -3.73 -4.67 -29.25
CA GLY A 385 -2.56 -3.79 -29.30
C GLY A 385 -1.22 -4.49 -29.52
N PHE A 386 -1.24 -5.80 -29.83
CA PHE A 386 -0.08 -6.53 -30.36
C PHE A 386 0.59 -5.71 -31.49
N PRO A 387 1.93 -5.63 -31.55
CA PRO A 387 2.94 -6.41 -30.80
C PRO A 387 3.28 -5.88 -29.41
N TRP A 388 2.60 -4.84 -28.94
CA TRP A 388 2.95 -4.18 -27.67
C TRP A 388 2.25 -4.84 -26.50
N LEU A 389 3.03 -5.35 -25.53
CA LEU A 389 2.52 -5.73 -24.22
C LEU A 389 2.23 -4.48 -23.38
N SER A 390 3.12 -3.48 -23.47
CA SER A 390 2.93 -2.19 -22.80
C SER A 390 3.59 -1.08 -23.61
N LYS A 391 2.79 -0.29 -24.35
CA LYS A 391 3.27 0.87 -25.11
C LYS A 391 3.93 1.92 -24.24
N SER A 392 3.38 2.18 -23.04
CA SER A 392 3.93 3.18 -22.11
C SER A 392 5.31 2.83 -21.53
N VAL A 393 5.69 1.55 -21.56
CA VAL A 393 7.03 1.07 -21.14
C VAL A 393 7.91 0.76 -22.36
N GLY A 394 7.35 0.74 -23.57
CA GLY A 394 8.06 0.28 -24.77
C GLY A 394 8.32 -1.23 -24.79
N LEU A 395 7.51 -2.03 -24.09
CA LEU A 395 7.70 -3.48 -24.01
C LEU A 395 6.81 -4.21 -25.01
N LYS A 396 7.43 -4.97 -25.92
CA LYS A 396 6.77 -5.88 -26.86
C LYS A 396 6.59 -7.27 -26.27
N TYR A 397 5.63 -8.04 -26.81
CA TYR A 397 5.44 -9.44 -26.42
C TYR A 397 6.70 -10.28 -26.67
N ARG A 398 7.39 -10.10 -27.80
CA ARG A 398 8.63 -10.84 -28.11
C ARG A 398 9.75 -10.65 -27.08
N ASP A 399 9.78 -9.50 -26.40
CA ASP A 399 10.83 -9.12 -25.46
C ASP A 399 10.42 -9.36 -24.00
N ALA A 400 9.18 -9.75 -23.74
CA ALA A 400 8.62 -9.88 -22.40
C ALA A 400 9.04 -11.19 -21.71
N LEU A 401 9.32 -11.11 -20.40
CA LEU A 401 9.65 -12.26 -19.57
C LEU A 401 8.40 -13.04 -19.16
N CYS A 402 7.32 -12.35 -18.77
CA CYS A 402 6.13 -12.97 -18.17
C CYS A 402 4.99 -13.18 -19.18
N ILE A 403 5.29 -13.82 -20.32
CA ILE A 403 4.29 -14.25 -21.30
C ILE A 403 4.32 -15.77 -21.48
N VAL A 404 3.18 -16.36 -21.78
CA VAL A 404 3.01 -17.81 -21.99
C VAL A 404 2.05 -18.07 -23.15
N ARG A 405 2.01 -19.30 -23.65
CA ARG A 405 0.94 -19.72 -24.54
C ARG A 405 -0.36 -19.82 -23.76
N GLU A 406 -1.48 -19.58 -24.44
CA GLU A 406 -2.78 -19.66 -23.77
C GLU A 406 -2.97 -21.07 -23.18
N ASN A 407 -3.41 -21.11 -21.91
CA ASN A 407 -3.56 -22.31 -21.08
C ASN A 407 -2.26 -23.04 -20.68
N GLU A 408 -1.07 -22.54 -21.02
CA GLU A 408 0.21 -23.20 -20.66
C GLU A 408 0.44 -23.31 -19.15
N LEU A 409 -0.14 -22.40 -18.36
CA LEU A 409 -0.10 -22.41 -16.91
C LEU A 409 -1.43 -22.85 -16.28
N HIS A 410 -2.34 -23.44 -17.07
CA HIS A 410 -3.62 -23.94 -16.58
C HIS A 410 -3.51 -25.44 -16.28
N PHE A 411 -4.07 -25.90 -15.16
CA PHE A 411 -3.94 -27.30 -14.73
C PHE A 411 -4.74 -28.28 -15.61
N ASP A 412 -5.94 -27.89 -16.05
CA ASP A 412 -6.90 -28.82 -16.69
C ASP A 412 -7.20 -28.49 -18.17
N ALA A 413 -6.46 -27.58 -18.81
CA ALA A 413 -6.81 -27.08 -20.14
C ALA A 413 -5.69 -27.33 -21.16
N ASN A 414 -6.08 -27.67 -22.39
CA ASN A 414 -5.13 -27.88 -23.47
C ASN A 414 -4.44 -26.56 -23.85
N ILE A 415 -3.12 -26.63 -24.01
CA ILE A 415 -2.28 -25.53 -24.44
C ILE A 415 -2.64 -25.16 -25.88
N GLN A 416 -2.97 -23.90 -26.14
CA GLN A 416 -3.21 -23.42 -27.51
C GLN A 416 -1.91 -22.89 -28.10
N VAL A 417 -1.31 -23.65 -29.03
CA VAL A 417 0.08 -23.43 -29.45
C VAL A 417 0.29 -22.12 -30.21
N GLY A 418 -0.69 -21.69 -31.00
CA GLY A 418 -0.66 -20.45 -31.78
C GLY A 418 -1.20 -19.22 -31.05
N ARG A 419 -1.51 -19.31 -29.74
CA ARG A 419 -2.03 -18.17 -28.97
C ARG A 419 -1.12 -17.82 -27.81
N ILE A 420 -0.88 -16.53 -27.62
CA ILE A 420 -0.06 -15.99 -26.54
C ILE A 420 -0.89 -15.15 -25.56
N ALA A 421 -0.50 -15.17 -24.30
CA ALA A 421 -1.11 -14.40 -23.23
C ALA A 421 -0.04 -13.87 -22.26
N ALA A 422 -0.31 -12.71 -21.68
CA ALA A 422 0.48 -12.19 -20.58
C ALA A 422 0.00 -12.80 -19.27
N VAL A 423 0.92 -13.14 -18.37
CA VAL A 423 0.56 -13.54 -17.01
C VAL A 423 0.05 -12.33 -16.24
N THR A 424 -1.06 -12.48 -15.54
CA THR A 424 -1.77 -11.39 -14.87
C THR A 424 -1.63 -11.43 -13.35
N ILE A 425 -1.82 -10.29 -12.68
CA ILE A 425 -1.86 -10.24 -11.21
C ILE A 425 -2.91 -11.19 -10.65
N ASP A 426 -4.08 -11.27 -11.31
CA ASP A 426 -5.21 -12.05 -10.82
C ASP A 426 -4.85 -13.55 -10.83
N GLN A 427 -4.11 -14.03 -11.83
CA GLN A 427 -3.58 -15.41 -11.84
C GLN A 427 -2.58 -15.67 -10.70
N ILE A 428 -1.62 -14.76 -10.50
CA ILE A 428 -0.68 -14.88 -9.37
C ILE A 428 -1.42 -14.87 -8.03
N HIS A 429 -2.44 -14.03 -7.89
CA HIS A 429 -3.26 -13.96 -6.68
C HIS A 429 -4.00 -15.29 -6.42
N VAL A 430 -4.58 -15.89 -7.46
CA VAL A 430 -5.21 -17.22 -7.38
C VAL A 430 -4.20 -18.28 -6.94
N TRP A 431 -3.03 -18.33 -7.57
CA TRP A 431 -1.98 -19.31 -7.26
C TRP A 431 -1.40 -19.15 -5.86
N LEU A 432 -1.40 -17.94 -5.28
CA LEU A 432 -0.97 -17.70 -3.90
C LEU A 432 -2.11 -17.87 -2.87
N GLY A 433 -3.21 -18.53 -3.23
CA GLY A 433 -4.30 -18.87 -2.30
C GLY A 433 -5.45 -17.86 -2.23
N GLY A 434 -5.52 -16.91 -3.16
CA GLY A 434 -6.58 -15.90 -3.22
C GLY A 434 -7.95 -16.42 -3.70
N ALA A 435 -8.02 -17.66 -4.19
CA ALA A 435 -9.25 -18.28 -4.68
C ALA A 435 -9.43 -19.69 -4.10
N THR A 436 -9.99 -20.62 -4.87
CA THR A 436 -10.22 -21.99 -4.40
C THR A 436 -8.89 -22.74 -4.24
N GLU A 437 -8.84 -23.61 -3.23
CA GLU A 437 -7.64 -24.37 -2.84
C GLU A 437 -7.07 -25.19 -4.00
N LYS A 438 -7.92 -25.66 -4.91
CA LYS A 438 -7.55 -26.41 -6.12
C LYS A 438 -6.45 -25.73 -6.94
N TRP A 439 -6.45 -24.40 -7.00
CA TRP A 439 -5.52 -23.63 -7.83
C TRP A 439 -4.30 -23.11 -7.05
N SER A 440 -4.27 -23.27 -5.73
CA SER A 440 -3.18 -22.77 -4.87
C SER A 440 -1.93 -23.64 -5.01
N ILE A 441 -0.76 -23.01 -5.14
CA ILE A 441 0.52 -23.74 -5.14
C ILE A 441 0.80 -24.43 -3.81
N PHE A 442 0.25 -23.89 -2.71
CA PHE A 442 0.44 -24.45 -1.38
C PHE A 442 -0.32 -25.76 -1.25
N SER A 443 -1.64 -25.73 -1.51
CA SER A 443 -2.49 -26.91 -1.43
C SER A 443 -2.09 -28.00 -2.44
N ARG A 444 -1.64 -27.62 -3.64
CA ARG A 444 -1.13 -28.58 -4.64
C ARG A 444 0.22 -29.20 -4.29
N SER A 445 0.97 -28.56 -3.40
CA SER A 445 2.26 -29.05 -2.91
C SER A 445 2.14 -29.60 -1.48
N ASP A 446 0.92 -29.86 -1.00
CA ASP A 446 0.60 -30.39 0.33
C ASP A 446 1.11 -29.53 1.52
N PHE A 447 1.15 -28.22 1.35
CA PHE A 447 1.45 -27.27 2.43
C PHE A 447 0.19 -26.60 2.98
N TRP A 448 0.05 -26.64 4.30
CA TRP A 448 -1.10 -26.15 5.06
C TRP A 448 -0.64 -25.32 6.26
N GLU A 449 -1.52 -24.48 6.79
CA GLU A 449 -1.30 -23.82 8.07
C GLU A 449 -1.34 -24.87 9.21
N PRO A 450 -0.74 -24.59 10.39
CA PRO A 450 -0.72 -25.53 11.51
C PRO A 450 -2.11 -25.94 12.03
N ASP A 451 -3.14 -25.12 11.78
CA ASP A 451 -4.53 -25.38 12.12
C ASP A 451 -5.29 -26.20 11.05
N GLY A 452 -4.59 -26.61 9.98
CA GLY A 452 -5.14 -27.35 8.85
C GLY A 452 -5.81 -26.47 7.78
N SER A 453 -5.85 -25.15 7.96
CA SER A 453 -6.40 -24.25 6.95
C SER A 453 -5.44 -24.03 5.77
N ALA A 454 -5.98 -23.63 4.61
CA ALA A 454 -5.17 -23.37 3.43
C ALA A 454 -4.31 -22.10 3.60
N ILE A 455 -3.03 -22.20 3.24
CA ILE A 455 -2.10 -21.06 3.22
C ILE A 455 -2.54 -20.03 2.17
N LYS A 456 -2.54 -18.75 2.56
CA LYS A 456 -2.87 -17.62 1.68
C LYS A 456 -1.87 -16.48 1.82
N ILE A 457 -1.32 -16.04 0.69
CA ILE A 457 -0.42 -14.89 0.64
C ILE A 457 -0.86 -13.95 -0.50
N THR A 458 -0.79 -12.65 -0.23
CA THR A 458 -0.94 -11.61 -1.24
C THR A 458 0.44 -11.11 -1.66
N SER A 459 0.56 -10.66 -2.91
CA SER A 459 1.80 -10.05 -3.40
C SER A 459 2.26 -8.84 -2.57
N HIS A 460 1.33 -8.16 -1.89
CA HIS A 460 1.63 -7.03 -1.01
C HIS A 460 2.29 -7.46 0.31
N GLN A 461 2.00 -8.67 0.82
CA GLN A 461 2.59 -9.18 2.05
C GLN A 461 4.11 -9.37 1.95
N PHE A 462 4.64 -9.78 0.79
CA PHE A 462 6.10 -9.83 0.56
C PHE A 462 6.76 -8.46 0.74
N ARG A 463 6.14 -7.42 0.18
CA ARG A 463 6.62 -6.06 0.31
C ARG A 463 6.56 -5.57 1.76
N HIS A 464 5.51 -5.91 2.50
CA HIS A 464 5.44 -5.60 3.93
C HIS A 464 6.55 -6.33 4.71
N TYR A 465 6.69 -7.63 4.49
CA TYR A 465 7.73 -8.46 5.12
C TYR A 465 9.14 -7.91 4.92
N LEU A 466 9.52 -7.59 3.67
CA LEU A 466 10.85 -7.05 3.38
C LEU A 466 11.10 -5.66 3.98
N ASN A 467 10.09 -4.79 4.02
CA ASN A 467 10.24 -3.50 4.69
C ASN A 467 10.39 -3.67 6.20
N THR A 468 9.65 -4.60 6.82
CA THR A 468 9.80 -4.93 8.23
C THR A 468 11.21 -5.46 8.53
N LEU A 469 11.71 -6.41 7.74
CA LEU A 469 13.08 -6.92 7.88
C LEU A 469 14.14 -5.82 7.71
N ALA A 470 13.95 -4.93 6.73
CA ALA A 470 14.86 -3.83 6.47
C ALA A 470 14.95 -2.85 7.65
N GLN A 471 13.81 -2.51 8.25
CA GLN A 471 13.72 -1.62 9.41
C GLN A 471 14.30 -2.25 10.67
N ALA A 472 14.03 -3.54 10.88
CA ALA A 472 14.62 -4.34 11.95
C ALA A 472 16.16 -4.42 11.79
N GLY A 473 16.65 -4.54 10.56
CA GLY A 473 18.08 -4.49 10.21
C GLY A 473 18.72 -3.10 10.26
N GLY A 474 17.98 -2.05 10.62
CA GLY A 474 18.53 -0.70 10.84
C GLY A 474 18.61 0.21 9.61
N MET A 475 18.05 -0.17 8.46
CA MET A 475 18.04 0.71 7.27
C MET A 475 17.24 2.00 7.51
N SER A 476 17.75 3.11 6.98
CA SER A 476 17.06 4.40 7.04
C SER A 476 15.78 4.40 6.18
N GLN A 477 14.82 5.28 6.49
CA GLN A 477 13.60 5.41 5.69
C GLN A 477 13.90 5.87 4.26
N LEU A 478 14.97 6.65 4.06
CA LEU A 478 15.40 7.10 2.74
C LEU A 478 15.97 5.94 1.92
N ASP A 479 16.78 5.07 2.52
CA ASP A 479 17.33 3.89 1.84
C ASP A 479 16.24 2.87 1.51
N ILE A 480 15.30 2.67 2.44
CA ILE A 480 14.12 1.84 2.20
C ILE A 480 13.29 2.41 1.04
N ALA A 481 13.09 3.73 0.99
CA ALA A 481 12.36 4.38 -0.09
C ALA A 481 13.07 4.17 -1.44
N LYS A 482 14.39 4.35 -1.50
CA LYS A 482 15.21 4.09 -2.69
C LYS A 482 15.15 2.62 -3.12
N TRP A 483 15.41 1.69 -2.22
CA TRP A 483 15.36 0.24 -2.48
C TRP A 483 13.96 -0.21 -2.95
N SER A 484 12.91 0.42 -2.41
CA SER A 484 11.51 0.21 -2.77
C SER A 484 11.01 0.93 -4.02
N GLY A 485 11.86 1.70 -4.71
CA GLY A 485 11.50 2.52 -5.86
C GLY A 485 10.43 3.59 -5.56
N ARG A 486 10.39 4.11 -4.33
CA ARG A 486 9.44 5.14 -3.88
C ARG A 486 10.02 6.53 -4.12
N ARG A 487 9.20 7.42 -4.68
CA ARG A 487 9.55 8.85 -4.86
C ARG A 487 9.39 9.67 -3.57
N ASP A 488 8.58 9.20 -2.62
CA ASP A 488 8.23 9.93 -1.40
C ASP A 488 8.35 9.00 -0.18
N ILE A 489 9.12 9.43 0.82
CA ILE A 489 9.40 8.72 2.07
C ILE A 489 8.12 8.49 2.88
N ARG A 490 7.13 9.39 2.79
CA ARG A 490 5.84 9.25 3.49
C ARG A 490 5.09 7.97 3.10
N GLN A 491 5.41 7.38 1.94
CA GLN A 491 4.85 6.09 1.52
C GLN A 491 5.34 4.92 2.36
N ASN A 492 6.43 5.06 3.13
CA ASN A 492 6.96 4.00 3.98
C ASN A 492 6.09 3.74 5.22
N ALA A 493 5.37 4.77 5.71
CA ALA A 493 4.54 4.66 6.91
C ALA A 493 3.47 3.55 6.82
N ALA A 494 2.96 3.27 5.61
CA ALA A 494 2.01 2.18 5.39
C ALA A 494 2.61 0.76 5.56
N TYR A 495 3.95 0.67 5.58
CA TYR A 495 4.72 -0.58 5.61
C TYR A 495 5.57 -0.75 6.87
N ASP A 496 5.56 0.23 7.77
CA ASP A 496 6.23 0.13 9.06
C ASP A 496 5.38 -0.71 10.02
N HIS A 497 5.82 -1.96 10.20
CA HIS A 497 5.22 -2.91 11.12
C HIS A 497 6.19 -3.33 12.23
N VAL A 498 7.19 -2.50 12.54
CA VAL A 498 8.10 -2.79 13.67
C VAL A 498 7.29 -2.77 14.96
N SER A 499 7.29 -3.88 15.69
CA SER A 499 6.57 -4.00 16.96
C SER A 499 7.27 -3.24 18.09
N ALA A 500 6.58 -3.03 19.21
CA ALA A 500 7.19 -2.47 20.41
C ALA A 500 8.37 -3.33 20.89
N ASP A 501 8.25 -4.65 20.86
CA ASP A 501 9.33 -5.59 21.24
C ASP A 501 10.55 -5.49 20.32
N GLU A 502 10.33 -5.36 19.01
CA GLU A 502 11.40 -5.17 18.02
C GLU A 502 12.09 -3.80 18.20
N LEU A 503 11.33 -2.76 18.56
CA LEU A 503 11.87 -1.44 18.90
C LEU A 503 12.71 -1.48 20.18
N VAL A 504 12.22 -2.19 21.22
CA VAL A 504 12.94 -2.43 22.47
C VAL A 504 14.24 -3.20 22.21
N LEU A 505 14.21 -4.25 21.38
CA LEU A 505 15.41 -4.97 20.96
C LEU A 505 16.41 -4.07 20.23
N LYS A 506 15.94 -3.19 19.36
CA LYS A 506 16.78 -2.22 18.65
C LYS A 506 17.47 -1.24 19.60
N ILE A 507 16.73 -0.71 20.58
CA ILE A 507 17.28 0.17 21.62
C ILE A 507 18.27 -0.59 22.51
N ARG A 508 17.96 -1.82 22.92
CA ARG A 508 18.86 -2.69 23.71
C ARG A 508 20.18 -2.97 22.98
N ASN A 509 20.12 -3.27 21.68
CA ASN A 509 21.33 -3.49 20.88
C ASN A 509 22.18 -2.23 20.76
N ALA A 510 21.56 -1.06 20.60
CA ALA A 510 22.27 0.22 20.56
C ALA A 510 22.91 0.58 21.92
N LEU A 511 22.27 0.22 23.03
CA LEU A 511 22.81 0.40 24.40
C LEU A 511 23.95 -0.59 24.75
N GLY A 512 24.06 -1.71 24.04
CA GLY A 512 25.14 -2.67 24.23
C GLY A 512 26.45 -2.32 23.50
N ASP A 513 26.42 -1.34 22.59
CA ASP A 513 27.56 -0.90 21.77
C ASP A 513 28.04 0.50 22.20
N ASP A 514 29.21 0.55 22.86
CA ASP A 514 29.82 1.78 23.40
C ASP A 514 30.02 2.89 22.34
N ARG A 515 30.02 2.56 21.04
CA ARG A 515 30.18 3.53 19.93
C ARG A 515 28.89 4.30 19.60
N GLN A 516 27.74 3.85 20.12
CA GLN A 516 26.41 4.38 19.77
C GLN A 516 25.74 5.13 20.93
N MET A 517 26.39 5.23 22.10
CA MET A 517 25.88 5.87 23.32
C MET A 517 26.38 7.32 23.46
N PHE A 518 25.47 8.28 23.68
CA PHE A 518 25.79 9.70 23.94
C PHE A 518 24.90 10.28 25.06
N GLY A 519 25.38 11.31 25.78
CA GLY A 519 24.63 11.98 26.85
C GLY A 519 24.76 11.33 28.26
N PRO A 520 23.85 11.60 29.21
CA PRO A 520 23.91 11.09 30.60
C PRO A 520 23.98 9.56 30.72
N LEU A 521 23.54 8.84 29.68
CA LEU A 521 23.66 7.38 29.56
C LEU A 521 25.11 6.90 29.40
N ALA A 522 26.03 7.77 28.96
CA ALA A 522 27.46 7.49 28.88
C ALA A 522 28.22 7.77 30.20
N GLU A 523 27.59 8.45 31.16
CA GLU A 523 28.19 8.82 32.46
C GLU A 523 27.98 7.73 33.54
N LEU A 524 27.40 6.59 33.18
CA LEU A 524 27.17 5.49 34.12
C LEU A 524 28.49 4.87 34.62
N PRO A 525 28.61 4.58 35.93
CA PRO A 525 29.83 4.05 36.51
C PRO A 525 30.17 2.67 35.90
N LYS A 526 31.38 2.55 35.33
CA LYS A 526 31.92 1.36 34.65
C LYS A 526 32.10 0.11 35.54
N ARG A 527 31.61 0.10 36.77
CA ARG A 527 31.65 -1.06 37.67
C ARG A 527 30.24 -1.59 37.89
N ILE A 528 29.76 -2.32 36.90
CA ILE A 528 28.52 -3.10 36.98
C ILE A 528 28.93 -4.57 36.95
N VAL A 529 28.46 -5.36 37.93
CA VAL A 529 28.83 -6.79 38.14
C VAL A 529 27.96 -7.73 37.28
N ILE A 530 27.05 -7.17 36.48
CA ILE A 530 26.19 -7.91 35.53
C ILE A 530 26.58 -7.57 34.09
N HIS A 531 26.28 -8.49 33.16
CA HIS A 531 26.60 -8.30 31.74
C HIS A 531 25.80 -7.12 31.15
N ARG A 532 26.38 -6.38 30.19
CA ARG A 532 25.83 -5.09 29.74
C ARG A 532 24.45 -5.19 29.09
N ASP A 533 24.17 -6.28 28.41
CA ASP A 533 22.86 -6.62 27.85
C ASP A 533 21.81 -6.91 28.93
N GLU A 534 22.21 -7.56 30.03
CA GLU A 534 21.38 -7.78 31.21
C GLU A 534 21.07 -6.45 31.93
N PHE A 535 22.05 -5.56 32.03
CA PHE A 535 21.84 -4.21 32.55
C PHE A 535 20.90 -3.37 31.68
N ALA A 536 21.07 -3.41 30.35
CA ALA A 536 20.19 -2.71 29.41
C ALA A 536 18.73 -3.22 29.49
N ARG A 537 18.52 -4.51 29.74
CA ARG A 537 17.19 -5.09 30.00
C ARG A 537 16.56 -4.57 31.29
N LEU A 538 17.35 -4.39 32.35
CA LEU A 538 16.88 -3.82 33.62
C LEU A 538 16.59 -2.32 33.53
N LYS A 539 17.37 -1.57 32.74
CA LYS A 539 17.19 -0.11 32.60
C LYS A 539 16.12 0.32 31.62
N VAL A 540 15.85 -0.48 30.57
CA VAL A 540 14.78 -0.21 29.60
C VAL A 540 13.83 -1.41 29.58
N PRO A 541 12.98 -1.55 30.62
CA PRO A 541 11.99 -2.62 30.69
C PRO A 541 10.89 -2.43 29.63
N THR A 542 10.49 -1.19 29.37
CA THR A 542 9.51 -0.83 28.33
C THR A 542 9.98 0.36 27.50
N ALA A 543 9.45 0.50 26.28
CA ALA A 543 9.71 1.65 25.42
C ALA A 543 8.44 2.06 24.66
N HIS A 544 8.01 3.30 24.81
CA HIS A 544 6.79 3.84 24.21
C HIS A 544 7.13 5.00 23.27
N THR A 545 6.64 4.98 22.03
CA THR A 545 6.87 6.09 21.11
C THR A 545 6.15 7.35 21.60
N THR A 546 6.85 8.47 21.62
CA THR A 546 6.29 9.80 21.94
C THR A 546 6.32 10.69 20.72
N GLU A 547 5.86 11.93 20.89
CA GLU A 547 5.88 12.95 19.86
C GLU A 547 7.29 13.30 19.38
N PHE A 548 8.25 13.32 20.30
CA PHE A 548 9.64 13.73 20.09
C PHE A 548 10.61 12.56 19.94
N GLY A 549 10.21 11.33 20.29
CA GLY A 549 11.09 10.17 20.22
C GLY A 549 10.50 8.94 20.90
N VAL A 550 11.13 8.48 21.99
CA VAL A 550 10.77 7.28 22.74
C VAL A 550 10.87 7.57 24.24
N CYS A 551 9.84 7.18 24.99
CA CYS A 551 9.80 7.18 26.45
C CYS A 551 10.22 5.80 26.95
N ILE A 552 11.25 5.75 27.80
CA ILE A 552 11.75 4.50 28.42
C ILE A 552 11.16 4.24 29.81
N HIS A 553 10.14 5.01 30.22
CA HIS A 553 9.49 4.90 31.52
C HIS A 553 8.91 3.50 31.74
N ASP A 554 9.06 2.95 32.95
CA ASP A 554 8.48 1.66 33.31
C ASP A 554 7.01 1.78 33.71
N TYR A 555 6.13 1.71 32.71
CA TYR A 555 4.68 1.73 32.91
C TYR A 555 4.14 0.50 33.67
N THR A 556 4.94 -0.55 33.88
CA THR A 556 4.52 -1.70 34.70
C THR A 556 4.62 -1.40 36.19
N MET A 557 5.49 -0.47 36.58
CA MET A 557 5.74 -0.08 37.96
C MET A 557 4.96 1.17 38.37
N ALA A 558 4.83 2.16 37.48
CA ALA A 558 4.12 3.40 37.78
C ALA A 558 3.49 4.02 36.53
N PRO A 559 2.39 4.79 36.67
CA PRO A 559 1.93 5.67 35.60
C PRO A 559 2.87 6.88 35.45
N CYS A 560 2.85 7.50 34.27
CA CYS A 560 3.65 8.70 33.98
C CYS A 560 3.35 9.83 34.98
N GLN A 561 4.39 10.25 35.71
CA GLN A 561 4.30 11.30 36.74
C GLN A 561 4.45 12.73 36.19
N LEU A 562 4.79 12.84 34.90
CA LEU A 562 4.96 14.12 34.18
C LEU A 562 3.83 14.41 33.19
N HIS A 563 2.77 13.59 33.14
CA HIS A 563 1.55 13.83 32.38
C HIS A 563 1.78 14.25 30.91
N ALA A 564 2.66 13.52 30.21
CA ALA A 564 3.05 13.75 28.81
C ALA A 564 3.86 15.04 28.54
N ASP A 565 4.44 15.65 29.57
CA ASP A 565 5.47 16.70 29.42
C ASP A 565 6.84 16.10 29.04
N CYS A 566 6.86 15.40 27.90
CA CYS A 566 7.99 14.58 27.45
C CYS A 566 9.25 15.41 27.16
N LEU A 567 9.11 16.67 26.75
CA LEU A 567 10.24 17.57 26.51
C LEU A 567 11.03 17.85 27.78
N ASN A 568 10.35 17.82 28.92
CA ASN A 568 10.91 18.10 30.23
C ASN A 568 11.16 16.83 31.05
N CYS A 569 11.17 15.66 30.40
CA CYS A 569 11.28 14.36 31.04
C CYS A 569 12.65 13.70 30.81
N HIS A 570 13.32 13.29 31.90
CA HIS A 570 14.60 12.58 31.83
C HIS A 570 14.48 11.11 31.34
N GLU A 571 13.26 10.61 31.09
CA GLU A 571 13.02 9.27 30.50
C GLU A 571 12.68 9.38 29.00
N GLN A 572 12.68 10.60 28.46
CA GLN A 572 12.53 10.84 27.03
C GLN A 572 13.88 10.69 26.34
N VAL A 573 13.84 9.98 25.22
CA VAL A 573 15.00 9.63 24.41
C VAL A 573 14.68 9.89 22.95
N CYS A 574 15.58 10.53 22.21
CA CYS A 574 15.46 10.81 20.79
C CYS A 574 16.44 9.95 20.00
N ILE A 575 16.14 9.62 18.74
CA ILE A 575 17.03 8.79 17.91
C ILE A 575 17.46 9.61 16.69
N LYS A 576 18.77 9.77 16.50
CA LYS A 576 19.30 10.48 15.34
C LYS A 576 19.05 9.66 14.06
N GLY A 577 18.49 10.31 13.03
CA GLY A 577 18.05 9.65 11.80
C GLY A 577 16.56 9.28 11.77
N ASP A 578 15.81 9.53 12.85
CA ASP A 578 14.34 9.55 12.79
C ASP A 578 13.85 10.88 12.21
N GLU A 579 13.75 10.95 10.88
CA GLU A 579 13.34 12.17 10.17
C GLU A 579 11.93 12.64 10.52
N VAL A 580 11.03 11.73 10.92
CA VAL A 580 9.64 12.09 11.27
C VAL A 580 9.65 12.85 12.59
N ARG A 581 10.35 12.32 13.59
CA ARG A 581 10.47 12.95 14.92
C ARG A 581 11.34 14.19 14.87
N ALA A 582 12.42 14.18 14.09
CA ALA A 582 13.25 15.37 13.87
C ALA A 582 12.44 16.51 13.23
N ALA A 583 11.63 16.23 12.20
CA ALA A 583 10.74 17.23 11.61
C ALA A 583 9.70 17.75 12.63
N ARG A 584 9.19 16.88 13.50
CA ARG A 584 8.25 17.28 14.56
C ARG A 584 8.90 18.18 15.60
N ILE A 585 10.11 17.85 16.06
CA ILE A 585 10.90 18.69 16.99
C ILE A 585 11.14 20.07 16.41
N ARG A 586 11.49 20.17 15.11
CA ARG A 586 11.67 21.46 14.42
C ARG A 586 10.38 22.27 14.36
N ALA A 587 9.26 21.64 13.99
CA ALA A 587 7.96 22.31 13.96
C ALA A 587 7.49 22.77 15.35
N GLU A 588 7.78 21.97 16.38
CA GLU A 588 7.48 22.35 17.77
C GLU A 588 8.36 23.51 18.24
N LEU A 589 9.63 23.56 17.83
CA LEU A 589 10.52 24.69 18.11
C LEU A 589 9.97 26.01 17.55
N ASP A 590 9.47 25.98 16.31
CA ASP A 590 8.85 27.17 15.69
C ASP A 590 7.60 27.60 16.47
N THR A 591 6.72 26.66 16.82
CA THR A 591 5.51 26.91 17.61
C THR A 591 5.84 27.44 19.02
N ALA A 592 6.88 26.89 19.66
CA ALA A 592 7.33 27.29 20.98
C ALA A 592 7.90 28.71 20.99
N ARG A 593 8.59 29.14 19.91
CA ARG A 593 9.09 30.51 19.74
C ARG A 593 7.95 31.51 19.61
N GLU A 594 6.93 31.19 18.83
CA GLU A 594 5.72 32.02 18.72
C GLU A 594 5.01 32.16 20.08
N SER A 595 4.89 31.05 20.80
CA SER A 595 4.28 31.02 22.14
C SER A 595 5.08 31.82 23.17
N LEU A 596 6.43 31.77 23.10
CA LEU A 596 7.31 32.58 23.94
C LEU A 596 7.12 34.08 23.66
N ALA A 597 7.07 34.49 22.39
CA ALA A 597 6.86 35.89 22.02
C ALA A 597 5.52 36.42 22.55
N ALA A 598 4.45 35.63 22.43
CA ALA A 598 3.14 35.99 22.99
C ALA A 598 3.17 36.07 24.53
N ALA A 599 3.90 35.16 25.20
CA ALA A 599 4.07 35.20 26.64
C ALA A 599 4.84 36.44 27.12
N GLU A 600 5.91 36.82 26.40
CA GLU A 600 6.71 38.00 26.72
C GLU A 600 5.92 39.30 26.51
N GLN A 601 5.07 39.36 25.48
CA GLN A 601 4.13 40.46 25.28
C GLN A 601 3.14 40.57 26.45
N ALA A 602 2.49 39.46 26.84
CA ALA A 602 1.56 39.45 27.97
C ALA A 602 2.23 39.85 29.29
N GLN A 603 3.52 39.54 29.47
CA GLN A 603 4.30 40.03 30.60
C GLN A 603 4.54 41.54 30.53
N GLY A 604 4.85 42.07 29.34
CA GLY A 604 4.99 43.51 29.09
C GLY A 604 3.69 44.29 29.35
N ASP A 605 2.56 43.68 29.03
CA ASP A 605 1.21 44.23 29.24
C ASP A 605 0.75 44.14 30.72
N GLY A 606 1.57 43.56 31.61
CA GLY A 606 1.32 43.54 33.06
C GLY A 606 0.33 42.47 33.53
N TYR A 607 0.06 41.44 32.73
CA TYR A 607 -0.83 40.34 33.14
C TYR A 607 -0.25 39.57 34.34
N PHE A 608 -1.07 39.41 35.38
CA PHE A 608 -0.68 38.72 36.61
C PHE A 608 -0.30 37.26 36.32
N GLY A 609 0.90 36.84 36.75
CA GLY A 609 1.41 35.48 36.57
C GLY A 609 2.11 35.22 35.22
N ALA A 610 2.14 36.18 34.30
CA ALA A 610 2.77 36.03 32.98
C ALA A 610 4.28 35.71 33.05
N SER A 611 4.98 36.16 34.10
CA SER A 611 6.41 35.86 34.31
C SER A 611 6.71 34.36 34.45
N ARG A 612 5.81 33.58 35.06
CA ARG A 612 5.95 32.12 35.15
C ARG A 612 5.75 31.45 33.80
N TRP A 613 4.82 31.98 33.01
CA TRP A 613 4.52 31.49 31.67
C TRP A 613 5.69 31.73 30.71
N VAL A 614 6.31 32.91 30.78
CA VAL A 614 7.54 33.24 30.06
C VAL A 614 8.68 32.30 30.44
N ALA A 615 8.88 32.03 31.75
CA ALA A 615 9.91 31.12 32.21
C ALA A 615 9.72 29.69 31.66
N HIS A 616 8.47 29.19 31.65
CA HIS A 616 8.14 27.87 31.10
C HIS A 616 8.42 27.78 29.59
N HIS A 617 7.93 28.74 28.80
CA HIS A 617 8.15 28.74 27.35
C HIS A 617 9.63 28.94 26.98
N ARG A 618 10.37 29.74 27.74
CA ARG A 618 11.80 29.95 27.52
C ARG A 618 12.58 28.66 27.69
N LEU A 619 12.27 27.88 28.73
CA LEU A 619 12.87 26.56 28.95
C LEU A 619 12.52 25.58 27.81
N GLY A 620 11.28 25.60 27.32
CA GLY A 620 10.85 24.78 26.19
C GLY A 620 11.63 25.09 24.90
N VAL A 621 11.77 26.38 24.56
CA VAL A 621 12.54 26.84 23.40
C VAL A 621 14.02 26.45 23.53
N GLU A 622 14.61 26.61 24.72
CA GLU A 622 16.01 26.22 24.98
C GLU A 622 16.23 24.72 24.71
N ARG A 623 15.39 23.85 25.28
CA ARG A 623 15.50 22.39 25.13
C ARG A 623 15.29 21.93 23.69
N LEU A 624 14.29 22.47 23.01
CA LEU A 624 14.04 22.17 21.59
C LEU A 624 15.20 22.65 20.70
N THR A 625 15.80 23.79 21.02
CA THR A 625 16.99 24.30 20.30
C THR A 625 18.17 23.35 20.48
N GLN A 626 18.47 22.94 21.72
CA GLN A 626 19.54 21.97 22.00
C GLN A 626 19.32 20.64 21.28
N LEU A 627 18.08 20.12 21.26
CA LEU A 627 17.76 18.88 20.52
C LEU A 627 18.02 19.03 19.02
N CYS A 628 17.59 20.15 18.41
CA CYS A 628 17.88 20.42 17.01
C CYS A 628 19.40 20.48 16.74
N GLU A 629 20.16 21.16 17.58
CA GLU A 629 21.62 21.24 17.45
C GLU A 629 22.28 19.86 17.49
N ILE A 630 21.89 18.98 18.42
CA ILE A 630 22.42 17.62 18.51
C ILE A 630 22.01 16.76 17.29
N LEU A 631 20.76 16.91 16.85
CA LEU A 631 20.24 16.19 15.67
C LEU A 631 20.94 16.64 14.38
N ASP A 632 21.36 17.89 14.29
CA ASP A 632 22.03 18.45 13.12
C ASP A 632 23.57 18.34 13.18
N ASP A 633 24.17 18.03 14.34
CA ASP A 633 25.63 17.90 14.49
C ASP A 633 26.21 16.69 13.72
N PRO A 634 27.03 16.87 12.67
CA PRO A 634 27.59 15.75 11.90
C PRO A 634 28.51 14.82 12.71
N LYS A 635 28.97 15.22 13.90
CA LYS A 635 29.78 14.38 14.80
C LYS A 635 28.95 13.33 15.53
N VAL A 636 27.63 13.51 15.64
CA VAL A 636 26.74 12.52 16.27
C VAL A 636 26.33 11.49 15.20
N PRO A 637 26.62 10.19 15.39
CA PRO A 637 26.36 9.17 14.38
C PRO A 637 24.86 8.92 14.16
N MET A 638 24.49 8.49 12.96
CA MET A 638 23.13 8.03 12.67
C MET A 638 22.80 6.80 13.50
N GLY A 639 21.60 6.77 14.08
CA GLY A 639 21.17 5.74 15.03
C GLY A 639 21.53 6.05 16.49
N ALA A 640 22.28 7.12 16.77
CA ALA A 640 22.60 7.53 18.13
C ALA A 640 21.34 7.80 18.96
N VAL A 641 21.40 7.35 20.22
CA VAL A 641 20.37 7.54 21.22
C VAL A 641 20.70 8.81 22.00
N ILE A 642 19.84 9.83 21.88
CA ILE A 642 20.06 11.19 22.39
C ILE A 642 19.15 11.42 23.59
N GLN A 643 19.72 11.95 24.66
CA GLN A 643 18.97 12.42 25.83
C GLN A 643 19.58 13.73 26.32
N LEU A 644 18.72 14.71 26.61
CA LEU A 644 19.15 15.99 27.17
C LEU A 644 19.61 15.80 28.62
N SER A 645 20.74 16.41 28.95
CA SER A 645 21.27 16.48 30.33
C SER A 645 20.55 17.53 31.17
N ASN A 646 20.73 17.49 32.49
CA ASN A 646 20.18 18.48 33.44
C ASN A 646 18.65 18.57 33.45
N ILE A 647 17.97 17.46 33.17
CA ILE A 647 16.52 17.34 33.36
C ILE A 647 16.25 16.74 34.74
N GLN A 648 15.30 17.32 35.46
CA GLN A 648 14.87 16.79 36.74
C GLN A 648 14.29 15.39 36.58
N THR A 649 14.73 14.47 37.44
CA THR A 649 14.24 13.09 37.50
C THR A 649 12.72 13.06 37.59
N ALA A 650 12.04 12.29 36.74
CA ALA A 650 10.57 12.28 36.65
C ALA A 650 9.90 11.68 37.90
N SER A 651 10.59 10.75 38.56
CA SER A 651 10.11 10.11 39.79
C SER A 651 10.13 11.08 40.97
N ARG A 652 8.96 11.38 41.53
CA ARG A 652 8.81 12.20 42.75
C ARG A 652 9.50 11.56 43.96
N ILE A 653 9.60 10.24 43.99
CA ILE A 653 10.28 9.50 45.06
C ILE A 653 11.79 9.72 44.96
N GLU A 654 12.34 9.64 43.74
CA GLU A 654 13.77 9.89 43.50
C GLU A 654 14.11 11.37 43.71
N GLN A 655 13.27 12.31 43.24
CA GLN A 655 13.41 13.73 43.56
C GLN A 655 13.45 13.97 45.08
N ALA A 656 12.58 13.31 45.84
CA ALA A 656 12.55 13.43 47.30
C ALA A 656 13.75 12.75 47.97
N ALA A 657 14.32 11.70 47.38
CA ALA A 657 15.54 11.06 47.85
C ALA A 657 16.78 11.94 47.58
N GLU A 658 16.90 12.51 46.38
CA GLU A 658 17.93 13.48 46.00
C GLU A 658 17.88 14.73 46.87
N ALA A 659 16.68 15.28 47.10
CA ALA A 659 16.49 16.42 47.98
C ALA A 659 16.91 16.12 49.43
N ARG A 660 16.60 14.91 49.93
CA ARG A 660 17.02 14.47 51.27
C ARG A 660 18.53 14.23 51.37
N ALA A 661 19.15 13.68 50.33
CA ALA A 661 20.59 13.48 50.26
C ALA A 661 21.37 14.80 50.20
N GLY A 662 20.79 15.84 49.57
CA GLY A 662 21.37 17.19 49.51
C GLY A 662 21.29 18.00 50.82
N LEU A 663 20.46 17.58 51.78
CA LEU A 663 20.28 18.23 53.09
C LEU A 663 21.25 17.69 54.16
N GLY A 664 22.53 17.49 53.81
CA GLY A 664 23.53 16.78 54.63
C GLY A 664 23.42 16.98 56.16
N HIS A 665 23.54 15.87 56.90
CA HIS A 665 23.69 15.81 58.35
C HIS A 665 24.69 16.88 58.86
N GLU A 666 24.20 17.91 59.53
CA GLU A 666 25.02 18.62 60.52
C GLU A 666 25.05 17.76 61.79
N GLU A 667 26.20 17.15 62.08
CA GLU A 667 26.46 16.49 63.36
C GLU A 667 26.51 17.54 64.48
N GLY A 668 25.34 17.85 65.04
CA GLY A 668 25.23 18.47 66.35
C GLY A 668 25.59 17.45 67.43
N SER A 669 26.76 17.62 68.03
CA SER A 669 27.17 16.97 69.27
C SER A 669 26.13 17.23 70.37
N SER A 670 25.49 16.17 70.87
CA SER A 670 25.07 16.13 72.28
C SER A 670 24.98 14.69 72.75
N ASP A 671 25.90 14.40 73.66
CA ASP A 671 25.94 13.26 74.55
C ASP A 671 24.63 13.13 75.37
N GLU A 672 24.42 11.94 75.93
CA GLU A 672 23.31 11.48 76.80
C GLU A 672 22.00 11.03 76.13
N SER A 673 21.89 9.70 76.04
CA SER A 673 20.69 8.96 75.67
C SER A 673 19.55 9.14 76.69
N VAL A 674 18.67 10.11 76.47
CA VAL A 674 17.35 10.13 77.12
C VAL A 674 16.40 9.25 76.30
N THR A 675 15.92 8.16 76.90
CA THR A 675 14.97 7.29 76.20
C THR A 675 13.64 8.01 75.93
N PRO A 676 12.93 7.70 74.83
CA PRO A 676 11.70 8.41 74.42
C PRO A 676 10.62 8.50 75.51
N SER A 677 10.62 7.56 76.45
CA SER A 677 9.67 7.54 77.56
C SER A 677 9.92 8.62 78.62
N GLN A 678 11.16 9.12 78.77
CA GLN A 678 11.50 10.22 79.66
C GLN A 678 11.18 11.58 79.04
N ALA A 679 11.37 11.74 77.73
CA ALA A 679 10.97 12.94 77.00
C ALA A 679 9.45 13.17 77.06
N MET A 680 8.65 12.10 76.90
CA MET A 680 7.19 12.18 77.00
C MET A 680 6.70 12.49 78.42
N ARG A 681 7.37 11.95 79.45
CA ARG A 681 7.05 12.29 80.85
C ARG A 681 7.33 13.75 81.17
N ASN A 682 8.48 14.27 80.74
CA ASN A 682 8.87 15.66 80.98
C ASN A 682 7.96 16.65 80.26
N LEU A 683 7.51 16.32 79.05
CA LEU A 683 6.51 17.11 78.31
C LEU A 683 5.16 17.15 79.03
N LEU A 684 4.69 16.02 79.55
CA LEU A 684 3.42 15.97 80.31
C LEU A 684 3.51 16.71 81.65
N THR A 685 4.65 16.64 82.35
CA THR A 685 4.84 17.41 83.61
C THR A 685 5.01 18.90 83.36
N MET A 686 5.52 19.32 82.20
CA MET A 686 5.57 20.73 81.83
C MET A 686 4.18 21.28 81.49
N MET A 687 3.34 20.49 80.81
CA MET A 687 1.97 20.90 80.46
C MET A 687 1.04 20.98 81.69
N GLU A 688 1.20 20.12 82.70
CA GLU A 688 0.40 20.18 83.93
C GLU A 688 0.77 21.36 84.86
N ASN A 689 1.95 21.96 84.69
CA ASN A 689 2.39 23.11 85.49
C ASN A 689 2.19 24.46 84.78
N SER A 690 1.51 24.51 83.63
CA SER A 690 1.27 25.78 82.89
C SER A 690 -0.12 26.40 83.14
N ASP A 691 -1.00 25.76 83.93
CA ASP A 691 -2.35 26.26 84.29
C ASP A 691 -2.50 26.49 85.81
N ALA A 692 -1.46 27.00 86.49
CA ALA A 692 -1.51 27.48 87.88
C ALA A 692 -0.91 28.89 88.03
#